data_AF-A0A9N9FS64-F1
#
_entry.id   AF-A0A9N9FS64-F1
#
_cell.length_a   1.000
_cell.length_b   1.000
_cell.length_c   1.000
_cell.angle_alpha   90.00
_cell.angle_beta   90.00
_cell.angle_gamma   90.00
#
_symmetry.space_group_name_H-M   'P 1'
#
loop_
_entity.id
_entity.type
_entity.pdbx_description
1 polymer ?
#
loop_
_entity_poly.entity_id
_entity_poly.type
_entity_poly.pdbx_seq_one_letter_code
_entity_poly.pdbx_strand_id
1 'polypeptide(L)'
;MNLKYFRFFPPEATDEILSRVLPLFNANSAGDAFTVQAYLVRFLPTAPSSKSSPSKWLPTIFSFWYLIPGSLMYQIEFIDLVARVAEDNVGVEVNNPDQIGIFTQAQVKTVFATGQKMMDLPNRQRYALKEKGEHKPECKTSESRRLTPDLKRQFVLILRGVTFLSMFGKDPLSVGSSQAALKYLACYALNFFAGLEPSLIFPGLLGRVYPSLETLTEVALSLLAIPLFSRAHYPAGGKHLAPLLHLTIPGIDMNDPIKTISSLIFLTHAVMGVPLRDLTEGSSITESEFRWEGMDIDEREEDRMETNVEEEDALCKASTAVFEEWLAKFLRQRGKMSMQSMETGLVTVLLHACEIVGTQMSEQLQDMALKMFIPLCRTNIIIELQHGASSTPTTSPTHHIQSDATLHWYQCILYHVIMLSGSELLRHKNDLLYLAKEMVQKCRSRKGYMWTGKFIRMMLVALTQIYPLECRSVDKERWNSEEYQKNQHKHWVQPGDPENINVDWHVPSNPELDFAMEILEIFLLPTLKRIQDLMNSGTDEEGKVLSNREMTHEFCRRLSIVRNCVGGMTTLVEDDDCETEAVLPIKSIPVGYCFLDPNDPRRQTARRLRKELEKSKYDASKRGYQYAKGMLKTSNHDKKYPPSPEMAEFAAKGLVSELPALRRIAISTTTRILFHIKQRTLTNGDLELIALEKANNPLKKTITIPRPLPEGYTNEYLTTCLTKLSSQAAFNKFLERFNSSTFWSSLLSYLSQEFVRDREDNFSMINAHLFKSIFQMYEDTFLEVAKPEIAKLCESAEKNQQRAASEILADPRRVLPLINLVLDSKLDPTSHASFAEAKKLFFVNTLINTFSWRVIPRSQSLFDIYFSNIRHPYKQVRDVMAANINVLLQMQWHPSASSVSEIIEFNCKTGEGVGYVPVTLAGNLNNTITELVQSLTTWQAERKPTAAGSSEYGNA
;
A
#
# COMPACT_ATOMS: atom_id res chain seq x y z
N MET A 1 7.25 -0.66 -2.57
CA MET A 1 8.69 -0.98 -2.59
C MET A 1 9.37 -0.07 -3.61
N ASN A 2 10.02 1.00 -3.17
CA ASN A 2 10.79 1.93 -4.01
C ASN A 2 12.26 1.50 -4.04
N LEU A 3 12.57 0.41 -4.75
CA LEU A 3 13.96 0.04 -5.01
C LEU A 3 14.49 0.97 -6.12
N LYS A 4 15.39 1.88 -5.77
CA LYS A 4 16.00 2.87 -6.69
C LYS A 4 17.11 2.24 -7.54
N TYR A 5 16.76 1.25 -8.36
CA TYR A 5 17.72 0.44 -9.14
C TYR A 5 18.60 1.27 -10.10
N PHE A 6 18.10 2.39 -10.63
CA PHE A 6 18.86 3.31 -11.48
C PHE A 6 20.15 3.86 -10.86
N ARG A 7 20.24 3.96 -9.51
CA ARG A 7 21.46 4.44 -8.83
C ARG A 7 22.65 3.49 -8.96
N PHE A 8 22.42 2.27 -9.43
CA PHE A 8 23.45 1.26 -9.61
C PHE A 8 23.92 1.12 -11.07
N PHE A 9 23.29 1.83 -12.01
CA PHE A 9 23.72 1.83 -13.40
C PHE A 9 24.68 2.99 -13.67
N PRO A 10 25.84 2.74 -14.33
CA PRO A 10 26.72 3.81 -14.75
C PRO A 10 26.04 4.67 -15.84
N PRO A 11 26.34 5.97 -15.94
CA PRO A 11 25.77 6.84 -17.00
C PRO A 11 26.03 6.34 -18.42
N GLU A 12 27.09 5.55 -18.63
CA GLU A 12 27.41 4.92 -19.91
C GLU A 12 26.39 3.85 -20.33
N ALA A 13 25.60 3.31 -19.40
CA ALA A 13 24.56 2.33 -19.70
C ALA A 13 23.35 2.94 -20.43
N THR A 14 23.25 4.27 -20.54
CA THR A 14 22.15 4.95 -21.25
C THR A 14 21.95 4.41 -22.66
N ASP A 15 23.02 4.28 -23.45
CA ASP A 15 22.91 3.85 -24.85
C ASP A 15 22.46 2.38 -24.95
N GLU A 16 22.98 1.51 -24.08
CA GLU A 16 22.57 0.10 -24.00
C GLU A 16 21.08 -0.02 -23.65
N ILE A 17 20.64 0.70 -22.62
CA ILE A 17 19.25 0.70 -22.15
C ILE A 17 18.32 1.20 -23.25
N LEU A 18 18.63 2.34 -23.87
CA LEU A 18 17.84 2.90 -24.96
C LEU A 18 17.78 1.95 -26.16
N SER A 19 18.91 1.33 -26.54
CA SER A 19 18.98 0.37 -27.65
C SER A 19 18.13 -0.89 -27.40
N ARG A 20 17.97 -1.28 -26.14
CA ARG A 20 17.21 -2.48 -25.76
C ARG A 20 15.73 -2.20 -25.54
N VAL A 21 15.42 -1.05 -24.95
CA VAL A 21 14.07 -0.72 -24.45
C VAL A 21 13.23 0.00 -25.51
N LEU A 22 13.80 0.96 -26.25
CA LEU A 22 13.04 1.73 -27.25
C LEU A 22 12.43 0.87 -28.38
N PRO A 23 13.08 -0.19 -28.91
CA PRO A 23 12.48 -1.05 -29.93
C PRO A 23 11.23 -1.80 -29.47
N LEU A 24 10.99 -1.91 -28.17
CA LEU A 24 9.79 -2.52 -27.62
C LEU A 24 8.60 -1.56 -27.59
N PHE A 25 8.81 -0.27 -27.89
CA PHE A 25 7.76 0.74 -27.82
C PHE A 25 6.76 0.57 -28.96
N ASN A 26 5.48 0.54 -28.64
CA ASN A 26 4.41 0.48 -29.62
C ASN A 26 3.25 1.37 -29.17
N ALA A 27 3.07 2.50 -29.86
CA ALA A 27 2.02 3.47 -29.55
C ALA A 27 0.59 2.88 -29.66
N ASN A 28 0.40 1.85 -30.50
CA ASN A 28 -0.90 1.20 -30.70
C ASN A 28 -1.19 0.11 -29.66
N SER A 29 -0.22 -0.23 -28.80
CA SER A 29 -0.36 -1.20 -27.73
C SER A 29 -0.06 -0.51 -26.40
N ALA A 30 -1.12 -0.09 -25.71
CA ALA A 30 -0.98 0.59 -24.43
C ALA A 30 -0.11 -0.21 -23.45
N GLY A 31 -0.29 -1.53 -23.38
CA GLY A 31 0.51 -2.41 -22.51
C GLY A 31 2.01 -2.37 -22.81
N ASP A 32 2.40 -2.37 -24.09
CA ASP A 32 3.81 -2.29 -24.49
C ASP A 32 4.36 -0.88 -24.20
N ALA A 33 3.61 0.18 -24.53
CA ALA A 33 4.00 1.56 -24.25
C ALA A 33 4.22 1.83 -22.75
N PHE A 34 3.30 1.37 -21.89
CA PHE A 34 3.43 1.44 -20.43
C PHE A 34 4.62 0.64 -19.93
N THR A 35 4.89 -0.54 -20.51
CA THR A 35 6.03 -1.37 -20.13
C THR A 35 7.35 -0.68 -20.46
N VAL A 36 7.48 -0.12 -21.67
CA VAL A 36 8.65 0.65 -22.09
C VAL A 36 8.84 1.88 -21.22
N GLN A 37 7.79 2.67 -21.01
CA GLN A 37 7.85 3.82 -20.12
C GLN A 37 8.32 3.41 -18.73
N ALA A 38 7.74 2.36 -18.15
CA ALA A 38 8.11 1.89 -16.83
C ALA A 38 9.58 1.46 -16.76
N TYR A 39 10.14 0.88 -17.84
CA TYR A 39 11.56 0.59 -17.92
C TYR A 39 12.42 1.85 -18.04
N LEU A 40 12.04 2.81 -18.90
CA LEU A 40 12.77 4.07 -19.03
C LEU A 40 12.77 4.85 -17.71
N VAL A 41 11.62 4.98 -17.05
CA VAL A 41 11.50 5.64 -15.76
C VAL A 41 12.39 4.94 -14.73
N ARG A 42 12.35 3.62 -14.61
CA ARG A 42 13.06 2.92 -13.52
C ARG A 42 14.55 2.70 -13.74
N PHE A 43 15.01 2.62 -14.99
CA PHE A 43 16.36 2.19 -15.32
C PHE A 43 17.21 3.28 -16.00
N LEU A 44 16.61 4.26 -16.68
CA LEU A 44 17.38 5.25 -17.44
C LEU A 44 18.20 6.15 -16.48
N PRO A 45 19.54 6.18 -16.61
CA PRO A 45 20.38 7.06 -15.80
C PRO A 45 20.12 8.54 -16.12
N THR A 46 19.99 9.36 -15.07
CA THR A 46 19.68 10.80 -15.15
C THR A 46 20.86 11.70 -14.78
N ALA A 47 21.92 11.14 -14.18
CA ALA A 47 23.13 11.87 -13.81
C ALA A 47 23.95 12.27 -15.06
N PRO A 48 24.56 13.46 -15.08
CA PRO A 48 25.38 13.90 -16.20
C PRO A 48 26.69 13.10 -16.31
N SER A 49 27.14 12.83 -17.54
CA SER A 49 28.46 12.25 -17.82
C SER A 49 29.12 12.94 -19.01
N SER A 50 30.43 12.72 -19.19
CA SER A 50 31.21 13.29 -20.30
C SER A 50 30.79 12.75 -21.68
N LYS A 51 30.12 11.59 -21.76
CA LYS A 51 29.71 10.93 -23.01
C LYS A 51 28.20 11.00 -23.28
N SER A 52 27.40 10.91 -22.23
CA SER A 52 25.93 10.88 -22.26
C SER A 52 25.34 12.01 -21.40
N SER A 53 24.49 12.83 -22.01
CA SER A 53 23.75 13.90 -21.33
C SER A 53 22.25 13.70 -21.59
N PRO A 54 21.38 13.92 -20.58
CA PRO A 54 19.94 13.86 -20.76
C PRO A 54 19.39 14.70 -21.92
N SER A 55 20.06 15.81 -22.25
CA SER A 55 19.69 16.67 -23.39
C SER A 55 19.61 15.92 -24.73
N LYS A 56 20.35 14.82 -24.90
CA LYS A 56 20.33 14.01 -26.13
C LYS A 56 19.07 13.15 -26.28
N TRP A 57 18.48 12.66 -25.19
CA TRP A 57 17.33 11.75 -25.28
C TRP A 57 16.02 12.35 -24.78
N LEU A 58 16.08 13.46 -24.03
CA LEU A 58 14.90 14.19 -23.55
C LEU A 58 13.89 14.51 -24.66
N PRO A 59 14.29 15.03 -25.84
CA PRO A 59 13.33 15.30 -26.92
C PRO A 59 12.56 14.04 -27.38
N THR A 60 13.19 12.86 -27.34
CA THR A 60 12.52 11.60 -27.67
C THR A 60 11.51 11.21 -26.60
N ILE A 61 11.83 11.42 -25.32
CA ILE A 61 10.88 11.19 -24.21
C ILE A 61 9.67 12.11 -24.33
N PHE A 62 9.87 13.40 -24.61
CA PHE A 62 8.76 14.35 -24.81
C PHE A 62 7.92 14.00 -26.05
N SER A 63 8.54 13.60 -27.17
CA SER A 63 7.82 13.10 -28.35
C SER A 63 6.92 11.90 -27.98
N PHE A 64 7.45 10.93 -27.22
CA PHE A 64 6.69 9.77 -26.77
C PHE A 64 5.59 10.11 -25.77
N TRP A 65 5.79 11.17 -24.98
CA TRP A 65 4.78 11.69 -24.08
C TRP A 65 3.53 12.16 -24.86
N TYR A 66 3.72 12.82 -26.01
CA TYR A 66 2.62 13.28 -26.85
C TYR A 66 1.85 12.17 -27.57
N LEU A 67 2.40 10.97 -27.72
CA LEU A 67 1.74 9.86 -28.42
C LEU A 67 0.54 9.29 -27.67
N ILE A 68 0.46 9.49 -26.35
CA ILE A 68 -0.66 9.00 -25.51
C ILE A 68 -1.17 10.15 -24.62
N PRO A 69 -1.81 11.18 -25.20
CA PRO A 69 -2.11 12.43 -24.49
C PRO A 69 -3.24 12.31 -23.46
N GLY A 70 -4.03 11.22 -23.48
CA GLY A 70 -5.23 11.04 -22.63
C GLY A 70 -5.06 10.18 -21.37
N SER A 71 -3.86 9.65 -21.09
CA SER A 71 -3.65 8.78 -19.93
C SER A 71 -2.94 9.50 -18.79
N LEU A 72 -3.65 9.74 -17.68
CA LEU A 72 -3.08 10.35 -16.48
C LEU A 72 -1.89 9.54 -15.92
N MET A 73 -2.02 8.21 -15.86
CA MET A 73 -0.94 7.33 -15.39
C MET A 73 0.31 7.44 -16.27
N TYR A 74 0.13 7.51 -17.59
CA TYR A 74 1.25 7.69 -18.53
C TYR A 74 1.93 9.03 -18.32
N GLN A 75 1.17 10.10 -18.07
CA GLN A 75 1.76 11.41 -17.84
C GLN A 75 2.51 11.49 -16.49
N ILE A 76 1.99 10.89 -15.41
CA ILE A 76 2.62 10.91 -14.07
C ILE A 76 4.01 10.25 -14.09
N GLU A 77 4.14 9.10 -14.74
CA GLU A 77 5.39 8.35 -14.81
C GLU A 77 6.50 9.13 -15.55
N PHE A 78 6.17 9.85 -16.64
CA PHE A 78 7.14 10.73 -17.29
C PHE A 78 7.44 12.01 -16.50
N ILE A 79 6.48 12.56 -15.74
CA ILE A 79 6.78 13.64 -14.79
C ILE A 79 7.82 13.18 -13.78
N ASP A 80 7.73 11.96 -13.24
CA ASP A 80 8.74 11.44 -12.31
C ASP A 80 10.13 11.37 -12.94
N LEU A 81 10.23 10.88 -14.18
CA LEU A 81 11.51 10.86 -14.91
C LEU A 81 12.08 12.26 -15.14
N VAL A 82 11.25 13.20 -15.59
CA VAL A 82 11.66 14.59 -15.82
C VAL A 82 12.03 15.30 -14.51
N ALA A 83 11.29 15.04 -13.42
CA ALA A 83 11.61 15.55 -12.09
C ALA A 83 12.97 15.05 -11.62
N ARG A 84 13.29 13.77 -11.82
CA ARG A 84 14.63 13.22 -11.50
C ARG A 84 15.75 13.81 -12.35
N VAL A 85 15.51 14.01 -13.65
CA VAL A 85 16.45 14.73 -14.53
C VAL A 85 16.69 16.15 -14.00
N ALA A 86 15.64 16.85 -13.62
CA ALA A 86 15.75 18.17 -13.01
C ALA A 86 16.54 18.13 -11.70
N GLU A 87 16.31 17.11 -10.87
CA GLU A 87 16.97 16.98 -9.57
C GLU A 87 18.48 16.75 -9.69
N ASP A 88 18.90 15.87 -10.59
CA ASP A 88 20.30 15.44 -10.75
C ASP A 88 21.17 16.44 -11.54
N ASN A 89 20.56 17.32 -12.34
CA ASN A 89 21.27 18.22 -13.26
C ASN A 89 21.23 19.71 -12.85
N VAL A 90 20.85 20.04 -11.62
CA VAL A 90 20.76 21.46 -11.17
C VAL A 90 22.10 22.19 -11.28
N GLY A 91 23.22 21.50 -11.02
CA GLY A 91 24.57 22.08 -11.04
C GLY A 91 25.23 22.15 -12.43
N VAL A 92 24.55 21.75 -13.50
CA VAL A 92 25.12 21.80 -14.86
C VAL A 92 25.06 23.24 -15.38
N GLU A 93 26.22 23.82 -15.69
CA GLU A 93 26.31 25.14 -16.32
C GLU A 93 25.86 25.05 -17.78
N VAL A 94 24.81 25.80 -18.11
CA VAL A 94 24.25 25.87 -19.46
C VAL A 94 24.43 27.30 -19.95
N ASN A 95 25.24 27.47 -21.00
CA ASN A 95 25.59 28.77 -21.58
C ASN A 95 24.49 29.36 -22.49
N ASN A 96 23.30 28.76 -22.51
CA ASN A 96 22.19 29.20 -23.36
C ASN A 96 21.13 29.96 -22.52
N PRO A 97 20.93 31.27 -22.77
CA PRO A 97 19.97 32.09 -22.03
C PRO A 97 18.51 31.67 -22.25
N ASP A 98 18.20 30.93 -23.32
CA ASP A 98 16.84 30.44 -23.62
C ASP A 98 16.50 29.11 -22.92
N GLN A 99 17.41 28.57 -22.09
CA GLN A 99 17.21 27.32 -21.35
C GLN A 99 17.00 27.56 -19.85
N ILE A 100 16.06 26.82 -19.26
CA ILE A 100 15.78 26.83 -17.83
C ILE A 100 16.41 25.57 -17.23
N GLY A 101 17.66 25.70 -16.78
CA GLY A 101 18.48 24.53 -16.44
C GLY A 101 18.81 23.71 -17.69
N ILE A 102 18.63 22.39 -17.63
CA ILE A 102 18.83 21.48 -18.78
C ILE A 102 17.63 21.47 -19.76
N PHE A 103 16.51 22.12 -19.40
CA PHE A 103 15.27 22.07 -20.17
C PHE A 103 15.10 23.29 -21.08
N THR A 104 14.46 23.08 -22.24
CA THR A 104 13.99 24.18 -23.09
C THR A 104 12.73 24.82 -22.51
N GLN A 105 12.44 26.08 -22.88
CA GLN A 105 11.18 26.73 -22.49
C GLN A 105 9.94 25.93 -22.90
N ALA A 106 9.96 25.28 -24.07
CA ALA A 106 8.86 24.45 -24.55
C ALA A 106 8.64 23.21 -23.68
N GLN A 107 9.72 22.55 -23.25
CA GLN A 107 9.65 21.42 -22.31
C GLN A 107 9.07 21.86 -20.96
N VAL A 108 9.54 22.99 -20.41
CA VAL A 108 9.03 23.54 -19.14
C VAL A 108 7.55 23.90 -19.27
N LYS A 109 7.15 24.59 -20.34
CA LYS A 109 5.74 24.90 -20.63
C LYS A 109 4.89 23.62 -20.71
N THR A 110 5.42 22.56 -21.31
CA THR A 110 4.72 21.26 -21.40
C THR A 110 4.52 20.64 -20.01
N VAL A 111 5.53 20.65 -19.15
CA VAL A 111 5.43 20.15 -17.77
C VAL A 111 4.40 20.96 -16.97
N PHE A 112 4.45 22.29 -17.03
CA PHE A 112 3.49 23.15 -16.31
C PHE A 112 2.07 23.02 -16.87
N ALA A 113 1.89 22.98 -18.20
CA ALA A 113 0.59 22.78 -18.83
C ALA A 113 0.02 21.39 -18.51
N THR A 114 0.87 20.37 -18.44
CA THR A 114 0.46 19.01 -18.04
C THR A 114 0.11 18.98 -16.57
N GLY A 115 0.92 19.59 -15.70
CA GLY A 115 0.61 19.77 -14.29
C GLY A 115 -0.71 20.51 -14.09
N GLN A 116 -0.99 21.55 -14.88
CA GLN A 116 -2.26 22.28 -14.85
C GLN A 116 -3.45 21.41 -15.27
N LYS A 117 -3.29 20.60 -16.34
CA LYS A 117 -4.30 19.63 -16.77
C LYS A 117 -4.52 18.52 -15.73
N MET A 118 -3.46 18.04 -15.08
CA MET A 118 -3.54 17.05 -14.00
C MET A 118 -4.22 17.59 -12.75
N MET A 119 -4.03 18.88 -12.47
CA MET A 119 -4.70 19.58 -11.38
C MET A 119 -6.21 19.79 -11.63
N ASP A 120 -6.72 19.37 -12.80
CA ASP A 120 -8.12 19.32 -13.24
C ASP A 120 -9.04 20.14 -12.32
N LEU A 121 -8.97 21.48 -12.48
CA LEU A 121 -9.74 22.36 -11.62
C LEU A 121 -11.22 22.10 -11.90
N PRO A 122 -11.99 21.59 -10.91
CA PRO A 122 -11.77 21.79 -9.49
C PRO A 122 -11.70 20.46 -8.70
N ASN A 123 -10.52 19.84 -8.53
CA ASN A 123 -10.09 19.20 -7.25
C ASN A 123 -8.70 18.50 -7.29
N ARG A 124 -7.73 19.17 -6.63
CA ARG A 124 -6.76 18.67 -5.62
C ARG A 124 -5.48 17.88 -6.01
N GLN A 125 -4.39 18.34 -5.36
CA GLN A 125 -3.08 17.73 -5.01
C GLN A 125 -1.98 17.79 -6.09
N ARG A 126 -0.67 17.92 -5.80
CA ARG A 126 0.15 18.09 -4.57
C ARG A 126 1.54 18.60 -5.01
N TYR A 127 2.17 19.49 -4.24
CA TYR A 127 3.61 19.78 -4.34
C TYR A 127 4.20 19.84 -2.93
N ALA A 128 5.33 19.16 -2.70
CA ALA A 128 6.20 19.41 -1.56
C ALA A 128 7.65 19.00 -1.85
N LEU A 129 8.50 20.03 -1.89
CA LEU A 129 9.88 20.13 -1.38
C LEU A 129 11.03 19.39 -2.09
N LYS A 130 11.86 20.21 -2.73
CA LYS A 130 13.31 20.02 -2.83
C LYS A 130 14.03 21.16 -2.08
N GLU A 131 14.49 20.87 -0.87
CA GLU A 131 15.50 21.71 -0.17
C GLU A 131 16.46 20.85 0.70
N LYS A 132 16.26 19.53 0.76
CA LYS A 132 17.02 18.59 1.61
C LYS A 132 18.45 18.29 1.11
N GLY A 133 19.18 19.26 0.55
CA GLY A 133 20.53 18.99 0.03
C GLY A 133 21.48 20.17 -0.11
N GLU A 134 21.02 21.42 -0.03
CA GLU A 134 21.85 22.58 -0.38
C GLU A 134 22.83 23.02 0.71
N HIS A 135 22.54 22.70 1.98
CA HIS A 135 23.33 23.11 3.14
C HIS A 135 24.30 22.02 3.63
N LYS A 136 24.34 20.86 2.96
CA LYS A 136 25.29 19.80 3.30
C LYS A 136 26.68 20.13 2.73
N PRO A 137 27.77 19.81 3.45
CA PRO A 137 29.13 20.01 2.94
C PRO A 137 29.40 19.23 1.63
N GLU A 138 28.62 18.18 1.34
CA GLU A 138 28.65 17.39 0.10
C GLU A 138 27.70 17.89 -1.01
N CYS A 139 27.22 19.14 -0.93
CA CYS A 139 26.26 19.67 -1.90
C CYS A 139 26.88 19.79 -3.31
N LYS A 140 26.28 19.10 -4.30
CA LYS A 140 26.68 19.16 -5.72
C LYS A 140 26.13 20.39 -6.46
N THR A 141 25.27 21.19 -5.83
CA THR A 141 24.68 22.40 -6.42
C THR A 141 25.65 23.58 -6.29
N SER A 142 25.93 24.25 -7.41
CA SER A 142 26.78 25.44 -7.45
C SER A 142 26.19 26.58 -6.59
N GLU A 143 27.04 27.41 -6.00
CA GLU A 143 26.60 28.52 -5.13
C GLU A 143 25.68 29.51 -5.86
N SER A 144 25.90 29.73 -7.16
CA SER A 144 25.07 30.59 -8.02
C SER A 144 23.64 30.09 -8.25
N ARG A 145 23.33 28.83 -7.91
CA ARG A 145 22.02 28.20 -8.13
C ARG A 145 21.33 27.76 -6.83
N ARG A 146 21.90 28.10 -5.67
CA ARG A 146 21.25 27.86 -4.36
C ARG A 146 20.09 28.83 -4.15
N LEU A 147 19.09 28.40 -3.39
CA LEU A 147 17.94 29.26 -3.07
C LEU A 147 18.36 30.45 -2.20
N THR A 148 18.15 31.66 -2.70
CA THR A 148 18.40 32.89 -1.92
C THR A 148 17.32 33.09 -0.84
N PRO A 149 17.64 33.77 0.26
CA PRO A 149 16.64 34.10 1.30
C PRO A 149 15.39 34.79 0.74
N ASP A 150 15.55 35.69 -0.24
CA ASP A 150 14.43 36.39 -0.88
C ASP A 150 13.50 35.44 -1.66
N LEU A 151 14.06 34.46 -2.38
CA LEU A 151 13.27 33.46 -3.09
C LEU A 151 12.52 32.54 -2.11
N LYS A 152 13.14 32.19 -0.99
CA LYS A 152 12.48 31.42 0.08
C LYS A 152 11.31 32.20 0.68
N ARG A 153 11.50 33.51 0.95
CA ARG A 153 10.44 34.40 1.43
C ARG A 153 9.27 34.48 0.44
N GLN A 154 9.54 34.70 -0.85
CA GLN A 154 8.49 34.73 -1.87
C GLN A 154 7.73 33.41 -1.98
N PHE A 155 8.43 32.27 -1.91
CA PHE A 155 7.82 30.95 -1.92
C PHE A 155 6.86 30.75 -0.74
N VAL A 156 7.27 31.14 0.48
CA VAL A 156 6.41 31.07 1.68
C VAL A 156 5.17 31.94 1.50
N LEU A 157 5.32 33.18 1.02
CA LEU A 157 4.20 34.11 0.83
C LEU A 157 3.18 33.61 -0.20
N ILE A 158 3.63 32.99 -1.30
CA ILE A 158 2.76 32.40 -2.32
C ILE A 158 1.90 31.27 -1.74
N LEU A 159 2.50 30.39 -0.93
CA LEU A 159 1.80 29.23 -0.37
C LEU A 159 0.96 29.57 0.87
N ARG A 160 1.37 30.56 1.67
CA ARG A 160 0.73 30.95 2.94
C ARG A 160 -0.78 31.15 2.78
N GLY A 161 -1.18 31.99 1.82
CA GLY A 161 -2.60 32.31 1.61
C GLY A 161 -3.46 31.10 1.29
N VAL A 162 -2.97 30.20 0.40
CA VAL A 162 -3.69 28.98 0.05
C VAL A 162 -3.77 28.04 1.25
N THR A 163 -2.67 27.86 1.99
CA THR A 163 -2.62 26.95 3.14
C THR A 163 -3.50 27.38 4.32
N PHE A 164 -3.58 28.69 4.60
CA PHE A 164 -4.48 29.23 5.63
C PHE A 164 -5.95 29.16 5.23
N LEU A 165 -6.26 29.27 3.94
CA LEU A 165 -7.62 29.07 3.46
C LEU A 165 -8.05 27.61 3.59
N SER A 166 -7.15 26.67 3.28
CA SER A 166 -7.48 25.25 3.17
C SER A 166 -7.36 24.46 4.48
N MET A 167 -6.72 24.99 5.52
CA MET A 167 -6.60 24.34 6.83
C MET A 167 -7.94 24.17 7.57
N PHE A 168 -8.94 25.00 7.27
CA PHE A 168 -10.32 24.90 7.78
C PHE A 168 -11.31 24.38 6.72
N GLY A 169 -10.80 23.75 5.66
CA GLY A 169 -11.62 23.19 4.59
C GLY A 169 -12.49 22.01 5.06
N LYS A 170 -13.56 21.71 4.32
CA LYS A 170 -14.49 20.61 4.65
C LYS A 170 -13.97 19.20 4.36
N ASP A 171 -13.06 19.05 3.37
CA ASP A 171 -12.52 17.73 3.01
C ASP A 171 -11.19 17.47 3.75
N PRO A 172 -11.14 16.45 4.65
CA PRO A 172 -10.00 16.12 5.50
C PRO A 172 -8.67 15.93 4.76
N LEU A 173 -8.68 15.49 3.49
CA LEU A 173 -7.44 15.25 2.74
C LEU A 173 -6.69 16.54 2.41
N SER A 174 -7.40 17.62 2.08
CA SER A 174 -6.78 18.95 1.90
C SER A 174 -6.39 19.52 3.22
N VAL A 175 -7.23 19.40 4.25
CA VAL A 175 -6.90 19.88 5.59
C VAL A 175 -5.58 19.27 6.05
N GLY A 176 -5.45 17.94 6.01
CA GLY A 176 -4.20 17.25 6.37
C GLY A 176 -3.01 17.62 5.48
N SER A 177 -3.22 17.81 4.17
CA SER A 177 -2.14 18.25 3.26
C SER A 177 -1.71 19.70 3.53
N SER A 178 -2.65 20.57 3.92
CA SER A 178 -2.40 21.98 4.23
C SER A 178 -1.69 22.11 5.57
N GLN A 179 -2.10 21.33 6.57
CA GLN A 179 -1.40 21.23 7.85
C GLN A 179 0.03 20.69 7.67
N ALA A 180 0.22 19.69 6.80
CA ALA A 180 1.56 19.22 6.47
C ALA A 180 2.40 20.30 5.76
N ALA A 181 1.81 21.04 4.80
CA ALA A 181 2.47 22.15 4.13
C ALA A 181 2.83 23.26 5.14
N LEU A 182 1.91 23.66 6.02
CA LEU A 182 2.16 24.61 7.10
C LEU A 182 3.28 24.13 8.02
N LYS A 183 3.33 22.83 8.36
CA LYS A 183 4.45 22.27 9.14
C LYS A 183 5.78 22.47 8.44
N TYR A 184 5.86 22.23 7.13
CA TYR A 184 7.10 22.47 6.39
C TYR A 184 7.46 23.94 6.26
N LEU A 185 6.47 24.82 6.10
CA LEU A 185 6.68 26.27 6.04
C LEU A 185 7.07 26.86 7.41
N ALA A 186 6.54 26.28 8.50
CA ALA A 186 6.75 26.75 9.87
C ALA A 186 7.98 26.17 10.55
N CYS A 187 8.52 25.01 10.12
CA CYS A 187 9.70 24.39 10.73
C CYS A 187 11.03 24.92 10.14
N TYR A 188 11.92 25.43 10.98
CA TYR A 188 13.31 25.79 10.67
C TYR A 188 14.30 24.72 11.20
N ALA A 189 13.91 23.90 12.18
CA ALA A 189 14.86 23.04 12.88
C ALA A 189 14.54 21.53 12.81
N LEU A 190 15.11 20.86 11.81
CA LEU A 190 15.68 19.51 11.91
C LEU A 190 16.99 19.50 11.11
N ASN A 191 17.96 20.34 11.48
CA ASN A 191 19.32 20.40 10.93
C ASN A 191 19.48 20.45 9.38
N PHE A 192 18.45 20.83 8.63
CA PHE A 192 18.46 20.70 7.16
C PHE A 192 17.82 21.86 6.37
N PHE A 193 17.15 22.80 7.05
CA PHE A 193 16.43 23.91 6.43
C PHE A 193 16.85 25.24 7.07
N ALA A 194 18.09 25.67 6.82
CA ALA A 194 18.48 27.03 7.17
C ALA A 194 17.75 28.00 6.21
N GLY A 195 16.69 28.66 6.69
CA GLY A 195 16.18 29.89 6.08
C GLY A 195 14.68 30.01 5.80
N LEU A 196 13.79 29.30 6.51
CA LEU A 196 12.35 29.62 6.48
C LEU A 196 11.95 30.41 7.74
N GLU A 197 11.15 31.47 7.55
CA GLU A 197 10.80 32.47 8.57
C GLU A 197 9.53 32.04 9.37
N PRO A 198 9.67 31.44 10.58
CA PRO A 198 8.51 31.03 11.38
C PRO A 198 7.62 32.19 11.84
N SER A 199 8.21 33.39 11.94
CA SER A 199 7.51 34.65 12.19
C SER A 199 6.44 34.99 11.15
N LEU A 200 6.55 34.49 9.91
CA LEU A 200 5.53 34.74 8.87
C LEU A 200 4.31 33.82 8.97
N ILE A 201 4.37 32.76 9.82
CA ILE A 201 3.35 31.70 9.89
C ILE A 201 2.67 31.65 11.27
N PHE A 202 3.43 31.63 12.38
CA PHE A 202 2.85 31.40 13.71
C PHE A 202 1.89 32.50 14.20
N PRO A 203 2.16 33.79 14.02
CA PRO A 203 1.24 34.85 14.43
C PRO A 203 -0.14 34.72 13.78
N GLY A 204 -0.18 34.67 12.45
CA GLY A 204 -1.41 34.48 11.69
C GLY A 204 -2.08 33.14 11.97
N LEU A 205 -1.33 32.10 12.31
CA LEU A 205 -1.91 30.82 12.73
C LEU A 205 -2.58 30.94 14.11
N LEU A 206 -1.89 31.50 15.11
CA LEU A 206 -2.38 31.64 16.48
C LEU A 206 -3.62 32.54 16.52
N GLY A 207 -3.63 33.64 15.77
CA GLY A 207 -4.82 34.52 15.63
C GLY A 207 -6.06 33.80 15.08
N ARG A 208 -5.89 32.68 14.36
CA ARG A 208 -7.00 31.84 13.86
C ARG A 208 -7.34 30.68 14.81
N VAL A 209 -6.37 30.18 15.57
CA VAL A 209 -6.51 29.02 16.47
C VAL A 209 -7.23 29.38 17.75
N TYR A 210 -6.88 30.49 18.41
CA TYR A 210 -7.52 30.89 19.67
C TYR A 210 -9.06 30.99 19.54
N PRO A 211 -9.62 31.67 18.51
CA PRO A 211 -11.06 31.67 18.29
C PRO A 211 -11.65 30.29 17.92
N SER A 212 -10.87 29.43 17.27
CA SER A 212 -11.30 28.07 16.89
C SER A 212 -11.44 27.15 18.11
N LEU A 213 -10.53 27.30 19.08
CA LEU A 213 -10.52 26.59 20.36
C LEU A 213 -11.75 26.95 21.21
N GLU A 214 -12.07 28.24 21.27
CA GLU A 214 -13.24 28.75 21.98
C GLU A 214 -14.56 28.31 21.34
N THR A 215 -14.60 28.20 20.01
CA THR A 215 -15.76 27.72 19.25
C THR A 215 -15.79 26.19 19.08
N LEU A 216 -14.89 25.47 19.77
CA LEU A 216 -14.87 24.00 19.86
C LEU A 216 -14.58 23.26 18.53
N THR A 217 -13.95 23.91 17.54
CA THR A 217 -13.66 23.35 16.20
C THR A 217 -12.15 23.20 15.93
N GLU A 218 -11.57 22.07 16.36
CA GLU A 218 -10.11 21.99 16.57
C GLU A 218 -9.46 20.73 16.00
N VAL A 219 -8.71 20.86 14.89
CA VAL A 219 -7.92 19.75 14.32
C VAL A 219 -6.52 20.20 13.82
N ALA A 220 -6.17 21.48 13.85
CA ALA A 220 -5.01 22.00 13.09
C ALA A 220 -3.67 22.11 13.84
N LEU A 221 -3.65 22.23 15.18
CA LEU A 221 -2.41 22.51 15.91
C LEU A 221 -1.52 21.29 16.18
N SER A 222 -2.09 20.08 16.12
CA SER A 222 -1.40 18.87 16.56
C SER A 222 -0.07 18.61 15.83
N LEU A 223 0.03 18.96 14.55
CA LEU A 223 1.24 18.81 13.73
C LEU A 223 2.25 19.96 13.88
N LEU A 224 1.83 21.06 14.52
CA LEU A 224 2.59 22.30 14.69
C LEU A 224 3.02 22.55 16.14
N ALA A 225 2.58 21.72 17.09
CA ALA A 225 2.94 21.83 18.51
C ALA A 225 4.46 21.78 18.75
N ILE A 226 5.17 20.82 18.13
CA ILE A 226 6.64 20.68 18.28
C ILE A 226 7.38 21.95 17.84
N PRO A 227 7.20 22.48 16.62
CA PRO A 227 7.88 23.71 16.24
C PRO A 227 7.37 24.93 17.01
N LEU A 228 6.09 24.99 17.39
CA LEU A 228 5.55 26.11 18.17
C LEU A 228 6.23 26.23 19.55
N PHE A 229 6.45 25.11 20.26
CA PHE A 229 6.98 25.12 21.63
C PHE A 229 8.49 24.95 21.73
N SER A 230 9.19 24.82 20.60
CA SER A 230 10.65 24.75 20.58
C SER A 230 11.27 26.14 20.78
N ARG A 231 11.92 26.36 21.92
CA ARG A 231 12.51 27.67 22.28
C ARG A 231 13.61 28.12 21.33
N ALA A 232 14.35 27.17 20.75
CA ALA A 232 15.37 27.46 19.75
C ALA A 232 14.79 27.90 18.39
N HIS A 233 13.50 27.61 18.14
CA HIS A 233 12.84 27.82 16.87
C HIS A 233 11.89 29.03 16.89
N TYR A 234 11.04 29.12 17.91
CA TYR A 234 10.10 30.23 18.10
C TYR A 234 10.01 30.59 19.60
N PRO A 235 10.86 31.52 20.09
CA PRO A 235 10.89 31.92 21.49
C PRO A 235 9.54 32.44 22.01
N ALA A 236 8.76 33.17 21.21
CA ALA A 236 7.45 33.64 21.65
C ALA A 236 6.41 32.52 21.83
N GLY A 237 6.69 31.29 21.41
CA GLY A 237 5.74 30.17 21.51
C GLY A 237 5.50 29.64 22.92
N GLY A 238 6.49 29.77 23.82
CA GLY A 238 6.43 29.18 25.17
C GLY A 238 5.27 29.71 26.03
N LYS A 239 4.98 31.01 25.97
CA LYS A 239 3.85 31.63 26.70
C LYS A 239 2.49 31.09 26.29
N HIS A 240 2.38 30.55 25.06
CA HIS A 240 1.13 30.00 24.53
C HIS A 240 0.87 28.54 24.94
N LEU A 241 1.81 27.85 25.61
CA LEU A 241 1.62 26.44 25.98
C LEU A 241 0.47 26.23 26.98
N ALA A 242 0.57 26.79 28.18
CA ALA A 242 -0.45 26.64 29.21
C ALA A 242 -1.89 27.09 28.81
N PRO A 243 -2.13 28.21 28.09
CA PRO A 243 -3.47 28.58 27.66
C PRO A 243 -4.04 27.59 26.64
N LEU A 244 -3.23 27.15 25.67
CA LEU A 244 -3.65 26.15 24.68
C LEU A 244 -3.96 24.79 25.34
N LEU A 245 -3.16 24.39 26.34
CA LEU A 245 -3.41 23.19 27.14
C LEU A 245 -4.76 23.27 27.90
N HIS A 246 -5.12 24.44 28.45
CA HIS A 246 -6.41 24.65 29.11
C HIS A 246 -7.59 24.61 28.14
N LEU A 247 -7.48 25.34 27.03
CA LEU A 247 -8.52 25.42 26.01
C LEU A 247 -8.76 24.08 25.30
N THR A 248 -7.78 23.17 25.30
CA THR A 248 -7.92 21.84 24.70
C THR A 248 -8.62 20.82 25.60
N ILE A 249 -8.67 21.02 26.93
CA ILE A 249 -9.31 20.07 27.86
C ILE A 249 -10.79 19.80 27.50
N PRO A 250 -11.64 20.82 27.21
CA PRO A 250 -13.01 20.61 26.76
C PRO A 250 -13.12 19.83 25.44
N GLY A 251 -12.05 19.74 24.66
CA GLY A 251 -11.99 18.93 23.43
C GLY A 251 -11.90 17.42 23.67
N ILE A 252 -11.59 16.99 24.91
CA ILE A 252 -11.70 15.58 25.32
C ILE A 252 -13.17 15.29 25.67
N ASP A 253 -13.96 15.00 24.64
CA ASP A 253 -15.41 14.79 24.69
C ASP A 253 -15.80 13.39 24.17
N MET A 254 -16.50 12.62 25.01
CA MET A 254 -16.99 11.29 24.65
C MET A 254 -17.98 11.29 23.47
N ASN A 255 -18.66 12.40 23.22
CA ASN A 255 -19.64 12.51 22.15
C ASN A 255 -18.98 12.78 20.78
N ASP A 256 -17.72 13.23 20.76
CA ASP A 256 -16.97 13.51 19.52
C ASP A 256 -15.60 12.79 19.54
N PRO A 257 -15.50 11.61 18.92
CA PRO A 257 -14.25 10.85 18.90
C PRO A 257 -13.17 11.53 18.05
N ILE A 258 -13.54 12.24 16.98
CA ILE A 258 -12.55 12.90 16.10
C ILE A 258 -11.89 14.05 16.83
N LYS A 259 -12.68 14.85 17.55
CA LYS A 259 -12.20 15.94 18.38
C LYS A 259 -11.36 15.44 19.55
N THR A 260 -11.79 14.36 20.19
CA THR A 260 -11.02 13.72 21.28
C THR A 260 -9.66 13.23 20.79
N ILE A 261 -9.58 12.56 19.63
CA ILE A 261 -8.29 12.13 19.06
C ILE A 261 -7.40 13.34 18.79
N SER A 262 -7.93 14.37 18.14
CA SER A 262 -7.16 15.55 17.75
C SER A 262 -6.61 16.29 18.97
N SER A 263 -7.44 16.44 20.01
CA SER A 263 -7.07 17.02 21.30
C SER A 263 -5.97 16.21 21.99
N LEU A 264 -6.11 14.88 22.07
CA LEU A 264 -5.12 14.00 22.70
C LEU A 264 -3.78 13.97 21.95
N ILE A 265 -3.81 13.98 20.61
CA ILE A 265 -2.58 14.06 19.79
C ILE A 265 -1.89 15.41 19.99
N PHE A 266 -2.65 16.53 20.03
CA PHE A 266 -2.07 17.84 20.33
C PHE A 266 -1.41 17.85 21.71
N LEU A 267 -2.12 17.41 22.75
CA LEU A 267 -1.60 17.33 24.12
C LEU A 267 -0.31 16.50 24.18
N THR A 268 -0.30 15.37 23.47
CA THR A 268 0.88 14.50 23.37
C THR A 268 2.08 15.25 22.80
N HIS A 269 1.94 15.87 21.63
CA HIS A 269 3.04 16.59 21.00
C HIS A 269 3.45 17.87 21.74
N ALA A 270 2.51 18.53 22.42
CA ALA A 270 2.77 19.74 23.20
C ALA A 270 3.61 19.44 24.45
N VAL A 271 3.36 18.30 25.10
CA VAL A 271 4.00 17.92 26.37
C VAL A 271 5.24 17.05 26.16
N MET A 272 5.37 16.30 25.07
CA MET A 272 6.47 15.33 24.83
C MET A 272 7.89 15.87 25.08
N GLY A 273 8.11 17.17 24.87
CA GLY A 273 9.41 17.84 25.09
C GLY A 273 9.41 18.87 26.24
N VAL A 274 8.39 18.86 27.11
CA VAL A 274 8.18 19.86 28.15
C VAL A 274 8.04 19.19 29.51
N PRO A 275 9.00 19.39 30.44
CA PRO A 275 8.87 18.93 31.81
C PRO A 275 7.73 19.66 32.54
N LEU A 276 6.77 18.91 33.09
CA LEU A 276 5.63 19.48 33.82
C LEU A 276 6.00 19.75 35.28
N ARG A 277 6.58 20.93 35.54
CA ARG A 277 6.96 21.39 36.88
C ARG A 277 6.73 22.88 37.03
N ASP A 278 6.25 23.31 38.19
CA ASP A 278 6.14 24.72 38.55
C ASP A 278 7.53 25.33 38.81
N LEU A 279 7.84 26.42 38.11
CA LEU A 279 9.11 27.16 38.20
C LEU A 279 8.97 28.52 38.90
N THR A 280 7.80 28.81 39.48
CA THR A 280 7.53 30.11 40.12
C THR A 280 8.05 30.21 41.55
N GLU A 281 8.48 29.10 42.16
CA GLU A 281 9.16 29.09 43.46
C GLU A 281 10.50 29.85 43.40
N GLY A 282 10.47 31.13 43.80
CA GLY A 282 11.65 32.01 43.86
C GLY A 282 11.70 33.13 42.81
N SER A 283 10.66 33.32 41.99
CA SER A 283 10.56 34.46 41.06
C SER A 283 9.81 35.66 41.66
N SER A 284 10.22 36.88 41.32
CA SER A 284 9.58 38.14 41.76
C SER A 284 8.29 38.49 41.00
N ILE A 285 7.89 37.66 40.03
CA ILE A 285 6.70 37.84 39.20
C ILE A 285 5.56 37.07 39.89
N THR A 286 4.58 37.80 40.42
CA THR A 286 3.42 37.21 41.08
C THR A 286 2.38 36.74 40.06
N GLU A 287 1.60 35.73 40.45
CA GLU A 287 0.42 35.18 39.76
C GLU A 287 -0.54 36.25 39.19
N SER A 288 -0.50 37.47 39.73
CA SER A 288 -1.32 38.62 39.35
C SER A 288 -0.92 39.36 38.06
N GLU A 289 0.32 39.21 37.56
CA GLU A 289 0.78 39.89 36.34
C GLU A 289 0.44 39.11 35.05
N PHE A 290 0.12 37.82 35.17
CA PHE A 290 -0.21 36.97 34.02
C PHE A 290 -1.72 36.81 33.88
N ARG A 291 -2.35 37.69 33.08
CA ARG A 291 -3.77 37.58 32.71
C ARG A 291 -3.92 36.92 31.34
N TRP A 292 -4.66 35.80 31.33
CA TRP A 292 -5.03 35.06 30.12
C TRP A 292 -5.98 35.80 29.18
N GLU A 293 -6.79 36.70 29.74
CA GLU A 293 -7.81 37.47 28.99
C GLU A 293 -7.13 38.62 28.23
N GLY A 294 -6.89 38.43 26.93
CA GLY A 294 -6.46 39.52 26.03
C GLY A 294 -5.05 39.42 25.46
N MET A 295 -4.58 38.23 25.05
CA MET A 295 -3.52 38.16 24.02
C MET A 295 -4.11 38.62 22.67
N ASP A 296 -4.29 39.92 22.49
CA ASP A 296 -4.67 40.52 21.20
C ASP A 296 -3.51 40.32 20.21
N ILE A 297 -3.61 39.27 19.38
CA ILE A 297 -2.64 39.02 18.31
C ILE A 297 -3.02 39.93 17.13
N ASP A 298 -2.45 41.13 17.07
CA ASP A 298 -2.61 42.00 15.90
C ASP A 298 -1.72 41.48 14.76
N GLU A 299 -2.34 40.80 13.78
CA GLU A 299 -1.68 40.25 12.59
C GLU A 299 -0.86 41.29 11.80
N ARG A 300 -1.07 42.60 12.03
CA ARG A 300 -0.40 43.69 11.28
C ARG A 300 0.86 44.23 11.95
N GLU A 301 1.06 44.01 13.25
CA GLU A 301 2.17 44.65 14.00
C GLU A 301 3.42 43.76 14.15
N GLU A 302 3.31 42.42 14.03
CA GLU A 302 4.44 41.51 14.26
C GLU A 302 5.38 41.28 13.05
N ASP A 303 5.06 41.79 11.86
CA ASP A 303 5.93 41.67 10.67
C ASP A 303 7.29 42.42 10.84
N ARG A 304 7.50 43.16 11.95
CA ARG A 304 8.70 43.98 12.23
C ARG A 304 9.17 44.03 13.70
N MET A 305 8.68 43.18 14.59
CA MET A 305 9.03 43.28 16.02
C MET A 305 10.20 42.35 16.39
N GLU A 306 11.32 42.92 16.83
CA GLU A 306 12.41 42.13 17.44
C GLU A 306 11.91 41.53 18.76
N THR A 307 11.76 40.21 18.81
CA THR A 307 11.33 39.51 20.04
C THR A 307 12.39 39.64 21.13
N ASN A 308 12.06 40.32 22.24
CA ASN A 308 12.92 40.36 23.41
C ASN A 308 12.89 39.00 24.13
N VAL A 309 13.96 38.21 23.99
CA VAL A 309 14.03 36.84 24.50
C VAL A 309 13.90 36.76 26.03
N GLU A 310 14.38 37.77 26.75
CA GLU A 310 14.36 37.78 28.22
C GLU A 310 12.94 37.96 28.78
N GLU A 311 12.13 38.79 28.14
CA GLU A 311 10.72 39.02 28.48
C GLU A 311 9.87 37.77 28.17
N GLU A 312 10.10 37.16 26.99
CA GLU A 312 9.43 35.91 26.60
C GLU A 312 9.80 34.73 27.51
N ASP A 313 11.04 34.67 28.03
CA ASP A 313 11.47 33.68 29.02
C ASP A 313 10.75 33.89 30.36
N ALA A 314 10.58 35.13 30.81
CA ALA A 314 9.88 35.47 32.04
C ALA A 314 8.38 35.09 31.99
N LEU A 315 7.71 35.41 30.88
CA LEU A 315 6.31 35.03 30.64
C LEU A 315 6.14 33.50 30.55
N CYS A 316 7.08 32.82 29.88
CA CYS A 316 7.10 31.35 29.81
C CYS A 316 7.21 30.73 31.21
N LYS A 317 8.10 31.23 32.08
CA LYS A 317 8.20 30.78 33.48
C LYS A 317 6.90 30.99 34.25
N ALA A 318 6.32 32.18 34.19
CA ALA A 318 5.08 32.50 34.89
C ALA A 318 3.93 31.57 34.49
N SER A 319 3.88 31.15 33.22
CA SER A 319 2.85 30.23 32.71
C SER A 319 2.90 28.82 33.34
N THR A 320 4.03 28.42 33.96
CA THR A 320 4.21 27.07 34.52
C THR A 320 3.47 26.83 35.84
N ALA A 321 3.04 27.88 36.55
CA ALA A 321 2.27 27.77 37.80
C ALA A 321 0.97 26.97 37.63
N VAL A 322 0.38 27.00 36.42
CA VAL A 322 -0.93 26.41 36.17
C VAL A 322 -0.86 24.90 35.82
N PHE A 323 0.34 24.33 35.72
CA PHE A 323 0.51 22.92 35.35
C PHE A 323 -0.12 21.94 36.36
N GLU A 324 -0.04 22.22 37.66
CA GLU A 324 -0.65 21.36 38.68
C GLU A 324 -2.18 21.36 38.57
N GLU A 325 -2.78 22.55 38.42
CA GLU A 325 -4.23 22.70 38.24
C GLU A 325 -4.70 22.03 36.94
N TRP A 326 -3.97 22.24 35.84
CA TRP A 326 -4.23 21.63 34.55
C TRP A 326 -4.19 20.10 34.64
N LEU A 327 -3.17 19.53 35.28
CA LEU A 327 -3.02 18.09 35.46
C LEU A 327 -4.20 17.51 36.25
N ALA A 328 -4.61 18.17 37.33
CA ALA A 328 -5.78 17.76 38.10
C ALA A 328 -7.08 17.81 37.28
N LYS A 329 -7.24 18.79 36.37
CA LYS A 329 -8.37 18.86 35.42
C LYS A 329 -8.31 17.73 34.38
N PHE A 330 -7.15 17.47 33.78
CA PHE A 330 -6.93 16.39 32.82
C PHE A 330 -7.25 15.01 33.40
N LEU A 331 -6.73 14.71 34.60
CA LEU A 331 -6.99 13.44 35.30
C LEU A 331 -8.47 13.25 35.67
N ARG A 332 -9.17 14.33 36.06
CA ARG A 332 -10.62 14.29 36.31
C ARG A 332 -11.43 14.05 35.04
N GLN A 333 -11.06 14.68 33.93
CA GLN A 333 -11.74 14.48 32.65
C GLN A 333 -11.54 13.03 32.14
N ARG A 334 -10.33 12.46 32.32
CA ARG A 334 -10.05 11.04 32.10
C ARG A 334 -10.96 10.12 32.92
N GLY A 335 -11.16 10.41 34.21
CA GLY A 335 -11.99 9.59 35.11
C GLY A 335 -13.47 9.52 34.71
N LYS A 336 -13.97 10.52 33.97
CA LYS A 336 -15.35 10.57 33.44
C LYS A 336 -15.54 9.76 32.16
N MET A 337 -14.48 9.36 31.46
CA MET A 337 -14.57 8.63 30.20
C MET A 337 -14.95 7.16 30.43
N SER A 338 -16.20 6.81 30.17
CA SER A 338 -16.67 5.42 30.16
C SER A 338 -16.47 4.78 28.79
N MET A 339 -15.69 3.70 28.70
CA MET A 339 -15.31 3.05 27.43
C MET A 339 -16.46 2.24 26.76
N GLN A 340 -17.70 2.51 27.15
CA GLN A 340 -18.90 1.82 26.67
C GLN A 340 -19.23 2.14 25.20
N SER A 341 -18.71 3.24 24.62
CA SER A 341 -18.93 3.65 23.22
C SER A 341 -17.65 3.89 22.39
N MET A 342 -16.45 3.80 22.98
CA MET A 342 -15.21 4.20 22.28
C MET A 342 -14.66 3.08 21.39
N GLU A 343 -14.44 3.40 20.11
CA GLU A 343 -13.67 2.57 19.20
C GLU A 343 -12.26 2.26 19.75
N THR A 344 -11.71 1.08 19.44
CA THR A 344 -10.43 0.61 19.97
C THR A 344 -9.26 1.58 19.70
N GLY A 345 -9.32 2.36 18.60
CA GLY A 345 -8.31 3.36 18.28
C GLY A 345 -8.24 4.55 19.25
N LEU A 346 -9.39 5.03 19.74
CA LEU A 346 -9.46 6.13 20.72
C LEU A 346 -8.77 5.79 22.02
N VAL A 347 -8.97 4.55 22.46
CA VAL A 347 -8.40 4.01 23.69
C VAL A 347 -6.88 4.00 23.61
N THR A 348 -6.33 3.58 22.48
CA THR A 348 -4.88 3.61 22.25
C THR A 348 -4.32 5.02 22.28
N VAL A 349 -4.98 5.98 21.63
CA VAL A 349 -4.53 7.39 21.62
C VAL A 349 -4.61 8.02 23.02
N LEU A 350 -5.68 7.75 23.77
CA LEU A 350 -5.82 8.23 25.16
C LEU A 350 -4.74 7.67 26.07
N LEU A 351 -4.44 6.37 25.95
CA LEU A 351 -3.40 5.73 26.75
C LEU A 351 -2.02 6.24 26.39
N HIS A 352 -1.74 6.45 25.10
CA HIS A 352 -0.48 7.06 24.66
C HIS A 352 -0.32 8.50 25.19
N ALA A 353 -1.37 9.32 25.14
CA ALA A 353 -1.34 10.65 25.73
C ALA A 353 -1.08 10.60 27.25
N CYS A 354 -1.69 9.64 27.96
CA CYS A 354 -1.46 9.44 29.40
C CYS A 354 -0.02 8.97 29.70
N GLU A 355 0.54 8.11 28.85
CA GLU A 355 1.93 7.66 28.96
C GLU A 355 2.89 8.84 28.79
N ILE A 356 2.72 9.63 27.73
CA ILE A 356 3.59 10.79 27.45
C ILE A 356 3.48 11.85 28.55
N VAL A 357 2.27 12.18 29.00
CA VAL A 357 2.09 13.08 30.16
C VAL A 357 2.77 12.48 31.40
N GLY A 358 2.59 11.19 31.67
CA GLY A 358 3.21 10.49 32.80
C GLY A 358 4.74 10.45 32.78
N THR A 359 5.36 10.33 31.60
CA THR A 359 6.83 10.31 31.46
C THR A 359 7.48 11.65 31.76
N GLN A 360 6.79 12.76 31.46
CA GLN A 360 7.32 14.11 31.71
C GLN A 360 6.97 14.64 33.13
N MET A 361 6.38 13.79 33.97
CA MET A 361 6.13 14.05 35.39
C MET A 361 7.32 13.58 36.24
N SER A 362 7.41 14.07 37.49
CA SER A 362 8.49 13.69 38.42
C SER A 362 8.42 12.22 38.87
N GLU A 363 9.56 11.65 39.28
CA GLU A 363 9.69 10.25 39.75
C GLU A 363 8.70 9.88 40.87
N GLN A 364 8.30 10.87 41.69
CA GLN A 364 7.34 10.69 42.78
C GLN A 364 5.90 10.41 42.32
N LEU A 365 5.51 10.86 41.12
CA LEU A 365 4.15 10.69 40.60
C LEU A 365 3.97 9.39 39.79
N GLN A 366 5.05 8.84 39.24
CA GLN A 366 5.04 7.59 38.45
C GLN A 366 4.86 6.35 39.35
N ASP A 367 5.55 6.31 40.50
CA ASP A 367 5.40 5.24 41.51
C ASP A 367 3.99 5.25 42.14
N MET A 368 3.38 6.43 42.27
CA MET A 368 2.01 6.59 42.74
C MET A 368 0.98 5.99 41.78
N ALA A 369 1.22 6.05 40.45
CA ALA A 369 0.31 5.49 39.45
C ALA A 369 0.23 3.95 39.53
N LEU A 370 1.36 3.24 39.69
CA LEU A 370 1.39 1.78 39.80
C LEU A 370 0.69 1.29 41.07
N LYS A 371 0.97 1.94 42.20
CA LYS A 371 0.34 1.67 43.50
C LYS A 371 -1.17 1.92 43.52
N MET A 372 -1.65 2.83 42.66
CA MET A 372 -3.08 3.13 42.55
C MET A 372 -3.81 2.21 41.55
N PHE A 373 -3.26 2.00 40.36
CA PHE A 373 -3.98 1.35 39.27
C PHE A 373 -4.04 -0.18 39.39
N ILE A 374 -3.00 -0.85 39.89
CA ILE A 374 -3.01 -2.31 40.03
C ILE A 374 -4.08 -2.77 41.03
N PRO A 375 -4.15 -2.22 42.27
CA PRO A 375 -5.20 -2.60 43.22
C PRO A 375 -6.61 -2.23 42.73
N LEU A 376 -6.76 -1.07 42.08
CA LEU A 376 -8.03 -0.63 41.52
C LEU A 376 -8.53 -1.58 40.41
N CYS A 377 -7.66 -1.95 39.47
CA CYS A 377 -8.02 -2.88 38.40
C CYS A 377 -8.32 -4.27 38.97
N ARG A 378 -7.53 -4.75 39.93
CA ARG A 378 -7.74 -6.04 40.60
C ARG A 378 -9.14 -6.12 41.23
N THR A 379 -9.47 -5.16 42.10
CA THR A 379 -10.75 -5.15 42.84
C THR A 379 -11.92 -5.12 41.87
N ASN A 380 -11.90 -4.23 40.89
CA ASN A 380 -13.02 -4.09 39.97
C ASN A 380 -13.15 -5.26 38.98
N ILE A 381 -12.05 -5.83 38.47
CA ILE A 381 -12.11 -7.02 37.60
C ILE A 381 -12.73 -8.19 38.36
N ILE A 382 -12.34 -8.41 39.61
CA ILE A 382 -12.89 -9.52 40.42
C ILE A 382 -14.39 -9.30 40.68
N ILE A 383 -14.81 -8.09 41.05
CA ILE A 383 -16.22 -7.74 41.26
C ILE A 383 -17.04 -8.00 39.99
N GLU A 384 -16.57 -7.50 38.84
CA GLU A 384 -17.26 -7.69 37.55
C GLU A 384 -17.37 -9.18 37.16
N LEU A 385 -16.31 -9.96 37.36
CA LEU A 385 -16.33 -11.41 37.13
C LEU A 385 -17.28 -12.14 38.08
N GLN A 386 -17.40 -11.70 39.34
CA GLN A 386 -18.36 -12.25 40.31
C GLN A 386 -19.81 -11.93 39.95
N HIS A 387 -20.06 -10.76 39.36
CA HIS A 387 -21.37 -10.38 38.81
C HIS A 387 -21.70 -11.01 37.46
N GLY A 388 -20.84 -11.91 36.95
CA GLY A 388 -21.09 -12.69 35.74
C GLY A 388 -20.64 -12.03 34.43
N ALA A 389 -19.83 -10.97 34.48
CA ALA A 389 -19.21 -10.41 33.28
C ALA A 389 -18.35 -11.48 32.57
N SER A 390 -18.44 -11.52 31.24
CA SER A 390 -17.76 -12.50 30.37
C SER A 390 -18.22 -13.96 30.56
N SER A 391 -19.31 -14.22 31.29
CA SER A 391 -19.82 -15.59 31.49
C SER A 391 -20.48 -16.20 30.24
N THR A 392 -20.94 -15.38 29.30
CA THR A 392 -21.66 -15.84 28.09
C THR A 392 -20.70 -16.34 26.99
N PRO A 393 -20.80 -17.61 26.55
CA PRO A 393 -19.92 -18.16 25.50
C PRO A 393 -20.14 -17.51 24.12
N THR A 394 -19.11 -16.87 23.57
CA THR A 394 -19.11 -16.38 22.19
C THR A 394 -17.75 -16.52 21.51
N THR A 395 -17.77 -16.82 20.21
CA THR A 395 -16.60 -16.79 19.30
C THR A 395 -16.73 -15.69 18.24
N SER A 396 -17.82 -14.92 18.23
CA SER A 396 -18.03 -13.87 17.22
C SER A 396 -17.16 -12.63 17.50
N PRO A 397 -16.48 -12.07 16.49
CA PRO A 397 -15.74 -10.81 16.65
C PRO A 397 -16.66 -9.57 16.61
N THR A 398 -17.88 -9.70 16.09
CA THR A 398 -18.80 -8.58 15.83
C THR A 398 -19.90 -8.44 16.88
N HIS A 399 -20.08 -9.45 17.74
CA HIS A 399 -21.14 -9.45 18.75
C HIS A 399 -20.63 -8.87 20.08
N HIS A 400 -20.87 -7.58 20.30
CA HIS A 400 -20.52 -6.90 21.55
C HIS A 400 -21.56 -7.20 22.64
N ILE A 401 -21.09 -7.71 23.78
CA ILE A 401 -21.93 -7.91 24.98
C ILE A 401 -21.75 -6.68 25.87
N GLN A 402 -22.80 -5.88 26.03
CA GLN A 402 -22.74 -4.61 26.74
C GLN A 402 -22.46 -4.76 28.24
N SER A 403 -22.97 -5.82 28.87
CA SER A 403 -22.72 -6.12 30.29
C SER A 403 -21.24 -6.38 30.61
N ASP A 404 -20.40 -6.69 29.62
CA ASP A 404 -18.98 -6.98 29.82
C ASP A 404 -18.09 -5.73 29.68
N ALA A 405 -18.66 -4.56 29.39
CA ALA A 405 -17.89 -3.36 29.04
C ALA A 405 -16.96 -2.89 30.15
N THR A 406 -17.43 -2.89 31.40
CA THR A 406 -16.66 -2.48 32.59
C THR A 406 -15.49 -3.42 32.85
N LEU A 407 -15.68 -4.73 32.73
CA LEU A 407 -14.60 -5.72 32.81
C LEU A 407 -13.51 -5.43 31.76
N HIS A 408 -13.91 -5.23 30.50
CA HIS A 408 -12.98 -4.95 29.43
C HIS A 408 -12.18 -3.67 29.70
N TRP A 409 -12.80 -2.61 30.24
CA TRP A 409 -12.11 -1.38 30.62
C TRP A 409 -10.94 -1.63 31.57
N TYR A 410 -11.19 -2.30 32.69
CA TYR A 410 -10.14 -2.58 33.66
C TYR A 410 -9.09 -3.56 33.12
N GLN A 411 -9.48 -4.55 32.32
CA GLN A 411 -8.51 -5.41 31.61
C GLN A 411 -7.59 -4.60 30.71
N CYS A 412 -8.13 -3.60 29.99
CA CYS A 412 -7.39 -2.74 29.08
C CYS A 412 -6.36 -1.90 29.80
N ILE A 413 -6.76 -1.21 30.87
CA ILE A 413 -5.83 -0.43 31.70
C ILE A 413 -4.72 -1.33 32.22
N LEU A 414 -5.10 -2.46 32.80
CA LEU A 414 -4.19 -3.36 33.48
C LEU A 414 -3.06 -3.86 32.58
N TYR A 415 -3.37 -4.36 31.37
CA TYR A 415 -2.30 -4.89 30.52
C TYR A 415 -1.39 -3.80 29.91
N HIS A 416 -1.84 -2.54 29.80
CA HIS A 416 -0.98 -1.43 29.37
C HIS A 416 -0.06 -0.97 30.50
N VAL A 417 -0.59 -0.86 31.71
CA VAL A 417 0.21 -0.50 32.91
C VAL A 417 1.36 -1.50 33.10
N ILE A 418 1.08 -2.79 32.90
CA ILE A 418 2.06 -3.86 33.11
C ILE A 418 3.17 -3.89 32.06
N MET A 419 2.91 -3.44 30.83
CA MET A 419 3.81 -3.62 29.69
C MET A 419 5.22 -3.05 29.90
N LEU A 420 5.35 -2.00 30.71
CA LEU A 420 6.60 -1.26 30.95
C LEU A 420 7.02 -1.23 32.43
N SER A 421 6.46 -2.11 33.26
CA SER A 421 6.69 -2.06 34.70
C SER A 421 7.94 -2.84 35.17
N GLY A 422 8.60 -3.61 34.31
CA GLY A 422 9.84 -4.35 34.59
C GLY A 422 9.90 -5.03 35.95
N SER A 423 10.91 -4.70 36.74
CA SER A 423 11.17 -5.31 38.06
C SER A 423 10.10 -4.99 39.10
N GLU A 424 9.33 -3.93 38.91
CA GLU A 424 8.24 -3.54 39.82
C GLU A 424 7.09 -4.55 39.80
N LEU A 425 6.93 -5.32 38.70
CA LEU A 425 5.97 -6.44 38.66
C LEU A 425 6.21 -7.46 39.78
N LEU A 426 7.47 -7.66 40.17
CA LEU A 426 7.83 -8.66 41.17
C LEU A 426 7.16 -8.39 42.52
N ARG A 427 6.94 -7.11 42.86
CA ARG A 427 6.25 -6.72 44.11
C ARG A 427 4.77 -7.12 44.10
N HIS A 428 4.17 -7.23 42.92
CA HIS A 428 2.75 -7.56 42.73
C HIS A 428 2.51 -8.98 42.18
N LYS A 429 3.55 -9.82 42.09
CA LYS A 429 3.53 -11.16 41.49
C LYS A 429 2.35 -12.02 41.92
N ASN A 430 2.09 -12.13 43.22
CA ASN A 430 1.02 -12.99 43.75
C ASN A 430 -0.38 -12.52 43.32
N ASP A 431 -0.62 -11.21 43.35
CA ASP A 431 -1.89 -10.62 42.94
C ASP A 431 -2.13 -10.78 41.44
N LEU A 432 -1.09 -10.58 40.62
CA LEU A 432 -1.16 -10.75 39.18
C LEU A 432 -1.44 -12.20 38.78
N LEU A 433 -0.78 -13.17 39.44
CA LEU A 433 -1.02 -14.60 39.22
C LEU A 433 -2.44 -15.00 39.63
N TYR A 434 -2.93 -14.53 40.77
CA TYR A 434 -4.30 -14.78 41.21
C TYR A 434 -5.32 -14.23 40.20
N LEU A 435 -5.15 -12.98 39.79
CA LEU A 435 -6.04 -12.33 38.84
C LEU A 435 -6.02 -13.01 37.46
N ALA A 436 -4.85 -13.41 36.96
CA ALA A 436 -4.72 -14.20 35.73
C ALA A 436 -5.50 -15.52 35.81
N LYS A 437 -5.37 -16.26 36.93
CA LYS A 437 -6.09 -17.53 37.15
C LYS A 437 -7.60 -17.34 37.11
N GLU A 438 -8.11 -16.36 37.84
CA GLU A 438 -9.54 -16.02 37.86
C GLU A 438 -10.06 -15.67 36.46
N MET A 439 -9.33 -14.84 35.72
CA MET A 439 -9.70 -14.46 34.35
C MET A 439 -9.64 -15.63 33.36
N VAL A 440 -8.67 -16.54 33.47
CA VAL A 440 -8.57 -17.73 32.61
C VAL A 440 -9.74 -18.68 32.86
N GLN A 441 -10.14 -18.84 34.12
CA GLN A 441 -11.25 -19.72 34.51
C GLN A 441 -12.61 -19.17 34.08
N LYS A 442 -12.89 -17.89 34.39
CA LYS A 442 -14.23 -17.29 34.30
C LYS A 442 -14.55 -16.65 32.94
N CYS A 443 -13.56 -16.14 32.19
CA CYS A 443 -13.84 -15.49 30.91
C CYS A 443 -14.22 -16.50 29.81
N ARG A 444 -15.48 -16.46 29.38
CA ARG A 444 -16.07 -17.24 28.28
C ARG A 444 -16.33 -16.38 27.03
N SER A 445 -16.42 -15.05 27.14
CA SER A 445 -16.62 -14.19 25.97
C SER A 445 -15.33 -14.03 25.15
N ARG A 446 -15.44 -13.92 23.82
CA ARG A 446 -14.27 -13.81 22.90
C ARG A 446 -13.31 -12.71 23.30
N LYS A 447 -13.83 -11.51 23.53
CA LYS A 447 -13.03 -10.35 23.89
C LYS A 447 -12.39 -10.55 25.28
N GLY A 448 -13.15 -11.08 26.24
CA GLY A 448 -12.67 -11.40 27.58
C GLY A 448 -11.47 -12.34 27.58
N TYR A 449 -11.59 -13.56 27.02
CA TYR A 449 -10.47 -14.52 27.03
C TYR A 449 -9.30 -14.12 26.12
N MET A 450 -9.54 -13.32 25.07
CA MET A 450 -8.47 -12.77 24.24
C MET A 450 -7.65 -11.73 25.02
N TRP A 451 -8.31 -10.88 25.82
CA TRP A 451 -7.65 -9.85 26.62
C TRP A 451 -6.98 -10.43 27.86
N THR A 452 -7.53 -11.49 28.45
CA THR A 452 -6.83 -12.33 29.44
C THR A 452 -5.52 -12.88 28.87
N GLY A 453 -5.55 -13.45 27.67
CA GLY A 453 -4.34 -13.91 27.00
C GLY A 453 -3.36 -12.76 26.74
N LYS A 454 -3.85 -11.60 26.28
CA LYS A 454 -3.03 -10.41 26.05
C LYS A 454 -2.34 -9.94 27.33
N PHE A 455 -3.04 -9.93 28.45
CA PHE A 455 -2.49 -9.60 29.77
C PHE A 455 -1.32 -10.54 30.15
N ILE A 456 -1.48 -11.85 30.01
CA ILE A 456 -0.40 -12.82 30.25
C ILE A 456 0.81 -12.54 29.33
N ARG A 457 0.56 -12.24 28.05
CA ARG A 457 1.63 -11.86 27.12
C ARG A 457 2.34 -10.58 27.57
N MET A 458 1.62 -9.56 28.04
CA MET A 458 2.25 -8.31 28.49
C MET A 458 3.09 -8.51 29.75
N MET A 459 2.70 -9.40 30.67
CA MET A 459 3.55 -9.80 31.79
C MET A 459 4.84 -10.47 31.30
N LEU A 460 4.75 -11.42 30.38
CA LEU A 460 5.93 -12.08 29.82
C LEU A 460 6.84 -11.08 29.07
N VAL A 461 6.26 -10.19 28.27
CA VAL A 461 7.00 -9.15 27.53
C VAL A 461 7.72 -8.20 28.48
N ALA A 462 7.04 -7.71 29.52
CA ALA A 462 7.63 -6.81 30.50
C ALA A 462 8.82 -7.42 31.24
N LEU A 463 8.82 -8.74 31.46
CA LEU A 463 9.88 -9.46 32.17
C LEU A 463 11.03 -9.96 31.26
N THR A 464 10.78 -10.16 29.97
CA THR A 464 11.70 -10.88 29.07
C THR A 464 12.22 -10.05 27.90
N GLN A 465 11.64 -8.88 27.63
CA GLN A 465 12.10 -8.00 26.56
C GLN A 465 12.99 -6.88 27.09
N ILE A 466 13.82 -6.37 26.18
CA ILE A 466 14.68 -5.20 26.43
C ILE A 466 13.98 -3.99 25.81
N TYR A 467 13.67 -3.01 26.65
CA TYR A 467 12.97 -1.78 26.29
C TYR A 467 13.52 -0.60 27.11
N PRO A 468 13.39 0.65 26.64
CA PRO A 468 13.83 1.81 27.42
C PRO A 468 12.97 1.95 28.69
N LEU A 469 13.61 2.14 29.84
CA LEU A 469 12.96 2.41 31.12
C LEU A 469 12.51 3.87 31.21
N GLU A 470 13.28 4.77 30.60
CA GLU A 470 13.05 6.20 30.65
C GLU A 470 12.88 6.78 29.24
N CYS A 471 11.81 7.54 29.04
CA CYS A 471 11.45 8.18 27.78
C CYS A 471 11.31 9.71 27.93
N ARG A 472 11.93 10.29 28.97
CA ARG A 472 12.01 11.74 29.20
C ARG A 472 12.72 12.47 28.05
N SER A 473 12.47 13.78 27.98
CA SER A 473 13.03 14.67 26.97
C SER A 473 14.55 14.91 27.08
N VAL A 474 15.14 14.65 28.26
CA VAL A 474 16.58 14.69 28.51
C VAL A 474 17.02 13.46 29.31
N ASP A 475 18.32 13.19 29.31
CA ASP A 475 18.95 12.12 30.08
C ASP A 475 18.75 12.31 31.60
N LYS A 476 18.86 11.20 32.34
CA LYS A 476 18.57 11.16 33.78
C LYS A 476 19.49 12.06 34.61
N GLU A 477 20.76 12.20 34.23
CA GLU A 477 21.71 13.06 34.94
C GLU A 477 21.33 14.53 34.78
N ARG A 478 21.08 14.96 33.53
CA ARG A 478 20.61 16.32 33.24
C ARG A 478 19.27 16.62 33.88
N TRP A 479 18.31 15.70 33.83
CA TRP A 479 16.99 15.84 34.46
C TRP A 479 17.07 16.14 35.96
N ASN A 480 18.01 15.48 36.65
CA ASN A 480 18.18 15.61 38.10
C ASN A 480 19.11 16.77 38.52
N SER A 481 19.75 17.47 37.56
CA SER A 481 20.63 18.59 37.87
C SER A 481 19.86 19.83 38.35
N GLU A 482 20.34 20.49 39.40
CA GLU A 482 19.69 21.70 39.96
C GLU A 482 19.63 22.86 38.95
N GLU A 483 20.64 22.97 38.07
CA GLU A 483 20.70 24.00 37.03
C GLU A 483 19.60 23.82 36.00
N TYR A 484 19.40 22.59 35.50
CA TYR A 484 18.34 22.28 34.54
C TYR A 484 16.97 22.46 35.18
N GLN A 485 16.78 22.01 36.42
CA GLN A 485 15.51 22.13 37.13
C GLN A 485 15.05 23.59 37.27
N LYS A 486 15.96 24.54 37.47
CA LYS A 486 15.64 25.98 37.54
C LYS A 486 15.42 26.61 36.16
N ASN A 487 16.07 26.10 35.11
CA ASN A 487 16.12 26.73 33.78
C ASN A 487 15.49 25.90 32.65
N GLN A 488 14.76 24.84 32.95
CA GLN A 488 14.21 23.92 31.95
C GLN A 488 13.32 24.61 30.88
N HIS A 489 12.63 25.69 31.22
CA HIS A 489 11.81 26.51 30.31
C HIS A 489 12.58 27.07 29.11
N LYS A 490 13.91 27.18 29.19
CA LYS A 490 14.77 27.61 28.06
C LYS A 490 15.09 26.49 27.08
N HIS A 491 14.89 25.24 27.49
CA HIS A 491 15.31 24.05 26.75
C HIS A 491 14.12 23.19 26.29
N TRP A 492 12.90 23.72 26.31
CA TRP A 492 11.72 23.00 25.84
C TRP A 492 11.86 22.58 24.37
N VAL A 493 11.51 21.31 24.12
CA VAL A 493 11.50 20.68 22.79
C VAL A 493 12.84 20.85 22.05
N GLN A 494 13.94 20.79 22.80
CA GLN A 494 15.28 20.74 22.21
C GLN A 494 15.52 19.35 21.56
N PRO A 495 15.97 19.27 20.30
CA PRO A 495 16.31 17.99 19.70
C PRO A 495 17.51 17.37 20.42
N GLY A 496 17.43 16.08 20.72
CA GLY A 496 18.55 15.33 21.28
C GLY A 496 19.67 15.14 20.26
N ASP A 497 20.89 14.93 20.75
CA ASP A 497 22.06 14.56 19.94
C ASP A 497 22.06 13.04 19.71
N PRO A 498 21.87 12.54 18.48
CA PRO A 498 21.85 11.10 18.18
C PRO A 498 23.14 10.37 18.55
N GLU A 499 24.29 11.06 18.60
CA GLU A 499 25.59 10.45 18.90
C GLU A 499 25.78 10.26 20.42
N ASN A 500 25.14 11.10 21.23
CA ASN A 500 25.31 11.18 22.69
C ASN A 500 23.99 10.95 23.46
N ILE A 501 23.18 9.96 23.06
CA ILE A 501 21.98 9.56 23.80
C ILE A 501 22.34 8.51 24.86
N ASN A 502 22.15 8.86 26.14
CA ASN A 502 22.22 7.92 27.25
C ASN A 502 20.81 7.35 27.55
N VAL A 503 20.58 6.09 27.18
CA VAL A 503 19.29 5.41 27.36
C VAL A 503 19.42 4.37 28.47
N ASP A 504 18.59 4.49 29.50
CA ASP A 504 18.44 3.46 30.53
C ASP A 504 17.59 2.31 29.96
N TRP A 505 18.19 1.13 29.85
CA TRP A 505 17.54 -0.06 29.31
C TRP A 505 17.06 -0.98 30.43
N HIS A 506 15.83 -1.47 30.28
CA HIS A 506 15.39 -2.66 31.00
C HIS A 506 16.16 -3.85 30.46
N VAL A 507 16.87 -4.56 31.35
CA VAL A 507 17.55 -5.81 31.02
C VAL A 507 17.01 -6.89 31.97
N PRO A 508 16.43 -7.99 31.44
CA PRO A 508 15.87 -9.06 32.26
C PRO A 508 16.85 -9.59 33.30
N SER A 509 16.48 -9.44 34.56
CA SER A 509 17.21 -9.97 35.71
C SER A 509 16.81 -11.42 36.01
N ASN A 510 17.66 -12.16 36.73
CA ASN A 510 17.36 -13.56 37.09
C ASN A 510 16.00 -13.73 37.81
N PRO A 511 15.61 -12.90 38.79
CA PRO A 511 14.30 -13.00 39.42
C PRO A 511 13.11 -12.79 38.46
N GLU A 512 13.27 -11.94 37.44
CA GLU A 512 12.25 -11.71 36.41
C GLU A 512 12.13 -12.91 35.47
N LEU A 513 13.26 -13.52 35.11
CA LEU A 513 13.27 -14.74 34.29
C LEU A 513 12.65 -15.92 35.03
N ASP A 514 12.92 -16.06 36.33
CA ASP A 514 12.29 -17.10 37.16
C ASP A 514 10.78 -16.90 37.22
N PHE A 515 10.33 -15.65 37.37
CA PHE A 515 8.90 -15.34 37.32
C PHE A 515 8.28 -15.59 35.95
N ALA A 516 8.98 -15.26 34.85
CA ALA A 516 8.51 -15.56 33.50
C ALA A 516 8.34 -17.08 33.28
N MET A 517 9.28 -17.89 33.77
CA MET A 517 9.17 -19.35 33.72
C MET A 517 8.00 -19.86 34.55
N GLU A 518 7.77 -19.33 35.75
CA GLU A 518 6.61 -19.68 36.57
C GLU A 518 5.27 -19.36 35.89
N ILE A 519 5.16 -18.22 35.19
CA ILE A 519 3.97 -17.87 34.38
C ILE A 519 3.73 -18.93 33.31
N LEU A 520 4.78 -19.37 32.61
CA LEU A 520 4.66 -20.43 31.60
C LEU A 520 4.23 -21.75 32.21
N GLU A 521 4.79 -22.14 33.36
CA GLU A 521 4.42 -23.37 34.05
C GLU A 521 2.96 -23.36 34.53
N ILE A 522 2.48 -22.23 35.05
CA ILE A 522 1.11 -22.11 35.57
C ILE A 522 0.06 -22.05 34.46
N PHE A 523 0.35 -21.37 33.34
CA PHE A 523 -0.67 -21.12 32.30
C PHE A 523 -0.49 -21.96 31.03
N LEU A 524 0.74 -22.18 30.57
CA LEU A 524 0.98 -22.87 29.30
C LEU A 524 0.84 -24.39 29.45
N LEU A 525 1.52 -25.00 30.44
CA LEU A 525 1.54 -26.45 30.62
C LEU A 525 0.13 -27.03 30.87
N PRO A 526 -0.69 -26.50 31.80
CA PRO A 526 -2.05 -27.00 31.99
C PRO A 526 -2.93 -26.81 30.76
N THR A 527 -2.72 -25.73 30.00
CA THR A 527 -3.47 -25.45 28.78
C THR A 527 -3.14 -26.46 27.67
N LEU A 528 -1.86 -26.82 27.50
CA LEU A 528 -1.42 -27.83 26.54
C LEU A 528 -1.98 -29.21 26.88
N LYS A 529 -1.92 -29.61 28.16
CA LYS A 529 -2.55 -30.84 28.64
C LYS A 529 -4.06 -30.85 28.35
N ARG A 530 -4.74 -29.73 28.63
CA ARG A 530 -6.17 -29.60 28.38
C ARG A 530 -6.54 -29.71 26.90
N ILE A 531 -5.73 -29.14 26.00
CA ILE A 531 -5.89 -29.28 24.55
C ILE A 531 -5.75 -30.75 24.14
N GLN A 532 -4.78 -31.47 24.69
CA GLN A 532 -4.61 -32.91 24.44
C GLN A 532 -5.82 -33.71 24.94
N ASP A 533 -6.33 -33.41 26.13
CA ASP A 533 -7.52 -34.07 26.68
C ASP A 533 -8.74 -33.82 25.78
N LEU A 534 -8.96 -32.58 25.32
CA LEU A 534 -10.02 -32.23 24.36
C LEU A 534 -9.88 -32.97 23.02
N MET A 535 -8.64 -33.21 22.57
CA MET A 535 -8.37 -33.97 21.34
C MET A 535 -8.64 -35.48 21.51
N ASN A 536 -8.44 -36.02 22.72
CA ASN A 536 -8.53 -37.46 22.98
C ASN A 536 -9.94 -37.89 23.41
N SER A 537 -10.56 -37.20 24.36
CA SER A 537 -11.84 -37.59 24.96
C SER A 537 -13.01 -36.70 24.54
N GLY A 538 -12.74 -35.46 24.09
CA GLY A 538 -13.78 -34.48 23.78
C GLY A 538 -14.66 -34.11 24.98
N THR A 539 -14.17 -34.31 26.21
CA THR A 539 -14.91 -34.06 27.45
C THR A 539 -14.55 -32.73 28.09
N ASP A 540 -15.47 -32.17 28.88
CA ASP A 540 -15.18 -31.07 29.79
C ASP A 540 -14.33 -31.52 31.01
N GLU A 541 -14.06 -30.59 31.94
CA GLU A 541 -13.28 -30.84 33.16
C GLU A 541 -14.02 -31.77 34.16
N GLU A 542 -15.34 -31.93 33.98
CA GLU A 542 -16.22 -32.77 34.81
C GLU A 542 -16.51 -34.13 34.14
N GLY A 543 -15.92 -34.40 32.97
CA GLY A 543 -16.06 -35.66 32.23
C GLY A 543 -17.29 -35.72 31.32
N LYS A 544 -18.05 -34.63 31.15
CA LYS A 544 -19.20 -34.57 30.23
C LYS A 544 -18.71 -34.41 28.79
N VAL A 545 -19.29 -35.20 27.88
CA VAL A 545 -19.01 -35.10 26.44
C VAL A 545 -19.53 -33.79 25.88
N LEU A 546 -18.67 -33.05 25.18
CA LEU A 546 -18.98 -31.73 24.63
C LEU A 546 -19.56 -31.82 23.21
N SER A 547 -20.50 -30.94 22.89
CA SER A 547 -20.95 -30.74 21.50
C SER A 547 -19.86 -30.09 20.65
N ASN A 548 -19.94 -30.22 19.32
CA ASN A 548 -18.99 -29.58 18.39
C ASN A 548 -18.85 -28.06 18.61
N ARG A 549 -19.94 -27.39 19.00
CA ARG A 549 -19.95 -25.94 19.24
C ARG A 549 -19.25 -25.59 20.56
N GLU A 550 -19.49 -26.34 21.62
CA GLU A 550 -18.82 -26.16 22.93
C GLU A 550 -17.33 -26.52 22.83
N MET A 551 -17.01 -27.59 22.12
CA MET A 551 -15.64 -28.01 21.84
C MET A 551 -14.88 -26.93 21.06
N THR A 552 -15.47 -26.36 20.00
CA THR A 552 -14.87 -25.26 19.23
C THR A 552 -14.63 -24.03 20.10
N HIS A 553 -15.58 -23.70 20.99
CA HIS A 553 -15.45 -22.56 21.91
C HIS A 553 -14.31 -22.77 22.91
N GLU A 554 -14.22 -23.95 23.51
CA GLU A 554 -13.17 -24.29 24.46
C GLU A 554 -11.78 -24.35 23.79
N PHE A 555 -11.68 -24.90 22.58
CA PHE A 555 -10.44 -24.83 21.77
C PHE A 555 -10.02 -23.38 21.52
N CYS A 556 -10.94 -22.50 21.13
CA CYS A 556 -10.63 -21.08 20.90
C CYS A 556 -10.07 -20.40 22.17
N ARG A 557 -10.64 -20.69 23.34
CA ARG A 557 -10.18 -20.15 24.64
C ARG A 557 -8.76 -20.61 24.95
N ARG A 558 -8.50 -21.92 24.87
CA ARG A 558 -7.19 -22.50 25.20
C ARG A 558 -6.11 -22.09 24.19
N LEU A 559 -6.43 -22.08 22.89
CA LEU A 559 -5.51 -21.61 21.85
C LEU A 559 -5.17 -20.11 21.98
N SER A 560 -6.08 -19.29 22.51
CA SER A 560 -5.80 -17.88 22.82
C SER A 560 -4.66 -17.75 23.84
N ILE A 561 -4.67 -18.56 24.91
CA ILE A 561 -3.60 -18.58 25.91
C ILE A 561 -2.29 -19.07 25.30
N VAL A 562 -2.32 -20.19 24.58
CA VAL A 562 -1.13 -20.74 23.89
C VAL A 562 -0.51 -19.70 22.96
N ARG A 563 -1.31 -19.06 22.10
CA ARG A 563 -0.83 -18.03 21.17
C ARG A 563 -0.13 -16.87 21.90
N ASN A 564 -0.71 -16.42 23.01
CA ASN A 564 -0.19 -15.28 23.76
C ASN A 564 1.07 -15.63 24.57
N CYS A 565 1.15 -16.83 25.16
CA CYS A 565 2.38 -17.31 25.79
C CYS A 565 3.50 -17.45 24.75
N VAL A 566 3.23 -18.05 23.58
CA VAL A 566 4.20 -18.13 22.46
C VAL A 566 4.69 -16.74 22.06
N GLY A 567 3.78 -15.77 21.96
CA GLY A 567 4.13 -14.39 21.64
C GLY A 567 4.97 -13.68 22.72
N GLY A 568 4.98 -14.18 23.95
CA GLY A 568 5.85 -13.69 25.04
C GLY A 568 7.15 -14.47 25.20
N MET A 569 7.27 -15.65 24.60
CA MET A 569 8.47 -16.52 24.69
C MET A 569 9.54 -16.19 23.62
N THR A 570 9.29 -15.23 22.74
CA THR A 570 10.10 -14.97 21.53
C THR A 570 11.55 -14.60 21.83
N THR A 571 11.83 -14.03 23.00
CA THR A 571 13.18 -13.60 23.40
C THR A 571 13.87 -14.58 24.34
N LEU A 572 13.22 -15.69 24.74
CA LEU A 572 13.80 -16.61 25.74
C LEU A 572 14.94 -17.46 25.18
N VAL A 573 14.76 -18.07 23.99
CA VAL A 573 15.69 -19.03 23.38
C VAL A 573 15.72 -18.90 21.86
N GLU A 574 16.88 -19.22 21.27
CA GLU A 574 17.11 -19.20 19.82
C GLU A 574 16.27 -20.20 19.02
N ASP A 575 16.14 -19.91 17.73
CA ASP A 575 15.50 -20.79 16.75
C ASP A 575 16.47 -21.92 16.37
N ASP A 576 15.96 -23.14 16.16
CA ASP A 576 16.79 -24.33 15.95
C ASP A 576 17.53 -24.35 14.58
N ASP A 577 17.38 -23.34 13.71
CA ASP A 577 17.88 -23.33 12.31
C ASP A 577 18.40 -21.96 11.78
N CYS A 578 19.09 -21.13 12.57
CA CYS A 578 19.66 -19.89 12.03
C CYS A 578 21.13 -19.69 12.43
N GLU A 579 22.06 -20.19 11.60
CA GLU A 579 23.41 -19.64 11.53
C GLU A 579 23.33 -18.30 10.77
N THR A 580 23.32 -17.20 11.52
CA THR A 580 23.55 -15.87 10.94
C THR A 580 24.72 -15.21 11.66
N GLU A 581 25.87 -15.15 10.98
CA GLU A 581 26.95 -14.24 11.33
C GLU A 581 26.44 -12.80 11.24
N ALA A 582 26.22 -12.15 12.38
CA ALA A 582 25.84 -10.76 12.44
C ALA A 582 27.08 -9.88 12.58
N VAL A 583 27.22 -8.90 11.68
CA VAL A 583 28.20 -7.81 11.78
C VAL A 583 27.91 -7.00 13.06
N LEU A 584 28.89 -6.88 13.95
CA LEU A 584 28.76 -6.17 15.22
C LEU A 584 28.77 -4.64 15.01
N PRO A 585 27.75 -3.89 15.48
CA PRO A 585 27.77 -2.44 15.47
C PRO A 585 28.67 -1.86 16.58
N ILE A 586 29.14 -0.61 16.36
CA ILE A 586 30.09 0.13 17.20
C ILE A 586 29.55 0.46 18.62
N LYS A 587 28.23 0.31 18.85
CA LYS A 587 27.60 0.35 20.18
C LYS A 587 26.85 -0.95 20.44
N SER A 588 27.23 -1.65 21.51
CA SER A 588 26.60 -2.87 21.99
C SER A 588 25.27 -2.54 22.67
N ILE A 589 24.16 -2.65 21.92
CA ILE A 589 22.85 -2.84 22.55
C ILE A 589 22.85 -4.30 23.06
N PRO A 590 22.40 -4.60 24.28
CA PRO A 590 22.34 -5.97 24.82
C PRO A 590 21.27 -6.82 24.11
N VAL A 591 21.18 -6.82 22.78
CA VAL A 591 20.21 -7.59 22.01
C VAL A 591 20.66 -9.04 22.00
N GLY A 592 19.90 -9.90 22.66
CA GLY A 592 20.17 -11.33 22.73
C GLY A 592 19.02 -12.11 23.35
N TYR A 593 19.14 -13.44 23.34
CA TYR A 593 18.19 -14.31 24.02
C TYR A 593 18.43 -14.27 25.54
N CYS A 594 17.36 -14.37 26.33
CA CYS A 594 17.46 -14.31 27.80
C CYS A 594 18.37 -15.40 28.37
N PHE A 595 18.34 -16.61 27.78
CA PHE A 595 19.14 -17.74 28.24
C PHE A 595 20.28 -18.03 27.27
N LEU A 596 21.46 -17.44 27.49
CA LEU A 596 22.64 -17.65 26.66
C LEU A 596 23.46 -18.89 27.06
N ASP A 597 23.48 -19.27 28.35
CA ASP A 597 24.23 -20.42 28.85
C ASP A 597 23.56 -21.75 28.43
N PRO A 598 24.25 -22.63 27.67
CA PRO A 598 23.74 -23.96 27.31
C PRO A 598 23.40 -24.86 28.52
N ASN A 599 24.02 -24.61 29.68
CA ASN A 599 23.86 -25.42 30.89
C ASN A 599 22.72 -24.94 31.80
N ASP A 600 22.08 -23.80 31.52
CA ASP A 600 20.97 -23.30 32.33
C ASP A 600 19.74 -24.25 32.21
N PRO A 601 19.26 -24.84 33.31
CA PRO A 601 18.07 -25.71 33.31
C PRO A 601 16.83 -25.01 32.71
N ARG A 602 16.69 -23.70 32.91
CA ARG A 602 15.59 -22.89 32.38
C ARG A 602 15.64 -22.81 30.85
N ARG A 603 16.84 -22.76 30.26
CA ARG A 603 17.05 -22.83 28.79
C ARG A 603 16.51 -24.13 28.24
N GLN A 604 16.84 -25.25 28.88
CA GLN A 604 16.41 -26.58 28.44
C GLN A 604 14.88 -26.72 28.54
N THR A 605 14.27 -26.19 29.60
CA THR A 605 12.81 -26.15 29.77
C THR A 605 12.14 -25.29 28.70
N ALA A 606 12.62 -24.07 28.45
CA ALA A 606 12.09 -23.19 27.41
C ALA A 606 12.19 -23.82 26.01
N ARG A 607 13.31 -24.48 25.68
CA ARG A 607 13.48 -25.25 24.44
C ARG A 607 12.50 -26.43 24.33
N ARG A 608 12.31 -27.17 25.43
CA ARG A 608 11.35 -28.29 25.47
C ARG A 608 9.93 -27.80 25.21
N LEU A 609 9.49 -26.74 25.90
CA LEU A 609 8.18 -26.12 25.70
C LEU A 609 7.98 -25.69 24.25
N ARG A 610 9.00 -25.07 23.64
CA ARG A 610 8.96 -24.66 22.23
C ARG A 610 8.79 -25.84 21.26
N LYS A 611 9.53 -26.94 21.47
CA LYS A 611 9.40 -28.18 20.67
C LYS A 611 8.03 -28.85 20.82
N GLU A 612 7.47 -28.87 22.04
CA GLU A 612 6.13 -29.40 22.27
C GLU A 612 5.04 -28.57 21.55
N LEU A 613 5.22 -27.25 21.50
CA LEU A 613 4.33 -26.33 20.78
C LEU A 613 4.38 -26.51 19.27
N GLU A 614 5.55 -26.76 18.69
CA GLU A 614 5.71 -27.06 17.27
C GLU A 614 5.00 -28.36 16.88
N LYS A 615 5.16 -29.41 17.69
CA LYS A 615 4.46 -30.69 17.52
C LYS A 615 2.94 -30.53 17.61
N SER A 616 2.45 -29.75 18.58
CA SER A 616 1.01 -29.49 18.76
C SER A 616 0.41 -28.65 17.62
N LYS A 617 1.12 -27.62 17.12
CA LYS A 617 0.71 -26.84 15.93
C LYS A 617 0.65 -27.71 14.68
N TYR A 618 1.61 -28.62 14.52
CA TYR A 618 1.69 -29.53 13.39
C TYR A 618 0.50 -30.51 13.36
N ASP A 619 0.12 -31.07 14.52
CA ASP A 619 -1.02 -31.99 14.63
C ASP A 619 -2.38 -31.29 14.47
N ALA A 620 -2.53 -30.06 14.97
CA ALA A 620 -3.75 -29.25 14.79
C ALA A 620 -3.95 -28.73 13.35
N SER A 621 -2.86 -28.54 12.59
CA SER A 621 -2.87 -28.06 11.20
C SER A 621 -3.25 -29.15 10.17
N LYS A 622 -3.12 -30.42 10.55
CA LYS A 622 -3.07 -31.57 9.63
C LYS A 622 -4.39 -31.97 8.94
N ARG A 623 -5.56 -31.43 9.32
CA ARG A 623 -6.86 -32.07 8.93
C ARG A 623 -7.90 -31.28 8.13
N GLY A 624 -7.58 -30.22 7.36
CA GLY A 624 -8.57 -29.89 6.32
C GLY A 624 -8.33 -28.73 5.37
N TYR A 625 -7.99 -27.54 5.87
CA TYR A 625 -8.12 -26.33 5.04
C TYR A 625 -6.78 -25.69 4.67
N GLN A 626 -5.77 -25.78 5.55
CA GLN A 626 -4.43 -25.24 5.30
C GLN A 626 -3.56 -26.18 4.45
N TYR A 627 -3.81 -27.49 4.43
CA TYR A 627 -3.06 -28.44 3.59
C TYR A 627 -3.28 -28.17 2.09
N ALA A 628 -4.51 -27.88 1.68
CA ALA A 628 -4.84 -27.49 0.30
C ALA A 628 -4.30 -26.09 -0.07
N LYS A 629 -4.30 -25.14 0.89
CA LYS A 629 -3.81 -23.77 0.68
C LYS A 629 -2.27 -23.66 0.75
N GLY A 630 -1.64 -24.51 1.53
CA GLY A 630 -0.19 -24.60 1.77
C GLY A 630 0.54 -25.25 0.59
N MET A 631 0.02 -26.35 0.04
CA MET A 631 0.58 -26.94 -1.19
C MET A 631 0.51 -25.99 -2.39
N LEU A 632 -0.50 -25.12 -2.45
CA LEU A 632 -0.61 -24.06 -3.47
C LEU A 632 0.35 -22.88 -3.25
N LYS A 633 0.87 -22.67 -2.03
CA LYS A 633 1.83 -21.58 -1.74
C LYS A 633 3.29 -22.03 -1.85
N THR A 634 3.61 -23.28 -1.51
CA THR A 634 4.98 -23.81 -1.58
C THR A 634 5.37 -24.28 -2.98
N SER A 635 4.43 -24.76 -3.81
CA SER A 635 4.72 -25.17 -5.20
C SER A 635 4.79 -24.02 -6.21
N ASN A 636 4.45 -22.79 -5.80
CA ASN A 636 4.40 -21.62 -6.69
C ASN A 636 5.74 -20.88 -6.86
N HIS A 637 6.79 -21.28 -6.14
CA HIS A 637 8.10 -20.60 -6.19
C HIS A 637 9.27 -21.46 -6.70
N ASP A 638 9.16 -22.79 -6.72
CA ASP A 638 10.28 -23.65 -7.11
C ASP A 638 10.10 -24.23 -8.52
N LYS A 639 10.49 -23.46 -9.54
CA LYS A 639 10.64 -23.94 -10.95
C LYS A 639 11.66 -25.11 -11.07
N LYS A 640 12.37 -25.43 -9.98
CA LYS A 640 13.45 -26.41 -9.86
C LYS A 640 12.96 -27.86 -10.03
N TYR A 641 11.76 -28.20 -9.52
CA TYR A 641 11.27 -29.59 -9.51
C TYR A 641 10.27 -29.89 -10.64
N PRO A 642 10.32 -31.07 -11.28
CA PRO A 642 9.34 -31.48 -12.28
C PRO A 642 7.97 -31.73 -11.63
N PRO A 643 6.85 -31.47 -12.34
CA PRO A 643 5.51 -31.78 -11.83
C PRO A 643 5.35 -33.28 -11.52
N SER A 644 4.82 -33.61 -10.34
CA SER A 644 4.60 -35.00 -9.95
C SER A 644 3.32 -35.59 -10.59
N PRO A 645 3.28 -36.91 -10.87
CA PRO A 645 2.08 -37.58 -11.37
C PRO A 645 0.88 -37.49 -10.43
N GLU A 646 1.10 -37.53 -9.11
CA GLU A 646 0.05 -37.43 -8.09
C GLU A 646 -0.60 -36.05 -8.09
N MET A 647 0.19 -35.00 -8.31
CA MET A 647 -0.32 -33.63 -8.48
C MET A 647 -1.18 -33.50 -9.74
N ALA A 648 -0.74 -34.09 -10.85
CA ALA A 648 -1.52 -34.11 -12.09
C ALA A 648 -2.83 -34.89 -11.93
N GLU A 649 -2.81 -36.02 -11.23
CA GLU A 649 -4.00 -36.81 -10.94
C GLU A 649 -4.99 -36.06 -10.03
N PHE A 650 -4.51 -35.42 -8.96
CA PHE A 650 -5.35 -34.59 -8.09
C PHE A 650 -5.99 -33.43 -8.86
N ALA A 651 -5.21 -32.73 -9.69
CA ALA A 651 -5.70 -31.63 -10.51
C ALA A 651 -6.75 -32.12 -11.52
N ALA A 652 -6.48 -33.22 -12.23
CA ALA A 652 -7.42 -33.79 -13.20
C ALA A 652 -8.75 -34.24 -12.56
N LYS A 653 -8.71 -34.84 -11.36
CA LYS A 653 -9.92 -35.18 -10.59
C LYS A 653 -10.66 -33.94 -10.12
N GLY A 654 -9.93 -32.92 -9.67
CA GLY A 654 -10.50 -31.66 -9.19
C GLY A 654 -11.25 -30.86 -10.27
N LEU A 655 -10.93 -31.02 -11.56
CA LEU A 655 -11.60 -30.31 -12.66
C LEU A 655 -13.08 -30.68 -12.81
N VAL A 656 -13.46 -31.90 -12.44
CA VAL A 656 -14.85 -32.40 -12.50
C VAL A 656 -15.47 -32.58 -11.11
N SER A 657 -14.88 -31.98 -10.07
CA SER A 657 -15.43 -31.98 -8.71
C SER A 657 -16.75 -31.22 -8.67
N GLU A 658 -17.74 -31.65 -7.89
CA GLU A 658 -19.01 -30.93 -7.70
C GLU A 658 -18.83 -29.58 -6.96
N LEU A 659 -17.78 -29.45 -6.15
CA LEU A 659 -17.44 -28.22 -5.41
C LEU A 659 -16.78 -27.16 -6.33
N PRO A 660 -17.40 -25.98 -6.55
CA PRO A 660 -16.83 -24.94 -7.43
C PRO A 660 -15.49 -24.39 -6.93
N ALA A 661 -15.28 -24.33 -5.61
CA ALA A 661 -14.02 -23.86 -5.02
C ALA A 661 -12.85 -24.79 -5.37
N LEU A 662 -13.09 -26.11 -5.38
CA LEU A 662 -12.08 -27.11 -5.73
C LEU A 662 -11.81 -27.11 -7.24
N ARG A 663 -12.84 -26.93 -8.08
CA ARG A 663 -12.67 -26.76 -9.53
C ARG A 663 -11.82 -25.55 -9.89
N ARG A 664 -12.06 -24.38 -9.28
CA ARG A 664 -11.23 -23.18 -9.51
C ARG A 664 -9.74 -23.42 -9.18
N ILE A 665 -9.48 -24.14 -8.09
CA ILE A 665 -8.12 -24.55 -7.71
C ILE A 665 -7.53 -25.50 -8.78
N ALA A 666 -8.30 -26.50 -9.20
CA ALA A 666 -7.87 -27.48 -10.19
C ALA A 666 -7.59 -26.88 -11.57
N ILE A 667 -8.40 -25.92 -12.02
CA ILE A 667 -8.23 -25.19 -13.30
C ILE A 667 -6.88 -24.44 -13.29
N SER A 668 -6.60 -23.69 -12.22
CA SER A 668 -5.33 -22.96 -12.06
C SER A 668 -4.14 -23.93 -11.98
N THR A 669 -4.28 -25.02 -11.22
CA THR A 669 -3.23 -26.02 -11.02
C THR A 669 -2.90 -26.76 -12.32
N THR A 670 -3.92 -27.20 -13.06
CA THR A 670 -3.76 -27.88 -14.36
C THR A 670 -3.07 -26.98 -15.38
N THR A 671 -3.52 -25.72 -15.50
CA THR A 671 -2.93 -24.73 -16.41
C THR A 671 -1.43 -24.54 -16.15
N ARG A 672 -1.04 -24.47 -14.86
CA ARG A 672 0.37 -24.32 -14.45
C ARG A 672 1.18 -25.59 -14.69
N ILE A 673 0.66 -26.77 -14.37
CA ILE A 673 1.37 -28.04 -14.62
C ILE A 673 1.68 -28.19 -16.11
N LEU A 674 0.68 -27.96 -16.99
CA LEU A 674 0.87 -28.01 -18.44
C LEU A 674 1.88 -26.97 -18.93
N PHE A 675 1.84 -25.75 -18.38
CA PHE A 675 2.83 -24.71 -18.69
C PHE A 675 4.25 -25.11 -18.28
N HIS A 676 4.44 -25.72 -17.10
CA HIS A 676 5.75 -26.20 -16.66
C HIS A 676 6.27 -27.36 -17.51
N ILE A 677 5.42 -28.33 -17.85
CA ILE A 677 5.76 -29.41 -18.80
C ILE A 677 6.25 -28.81 -20.12
N LYS A 678 5.54 -27.80 -20.63
CA LYS A 678 5.92 -27.08 -21.85
C LYS A 678 7.27 -26.39 -21.74
N GLN A 679 7.46 -25.56 -20.71
CA GLN A 679 8.73 -24.81 -20.52
C GLN A 679 9.92 -25.75 -20.40
N ARG A 680 9.78 -26.85 -19.65
CA ARG A 680 10.84 -27.86 -19.49
C ARG A 680 11.12 -28.61 -20.78
N THR A 681 10.10 -28.87 -21.59
CA THR A 681 10.26 -29.50 -22.91
C THR A 681 11.02 -28.56 -23.87
N LEU A 682 10.66 -27.28 -23.93
CA LEU A 682 11.30 -26.29 -24.82
C LEU A 682 12.73 -25.89 -24.40
N THR A 683 13.13 -26.22 -23.17
CA THR A 683 14.48 -25.99 -22.62
C THR A 683 15.29 -27.27 -22.50
N ASN A 684 14.76 -28.41 -22.97
CA ASN A 684 15.35 -29.75 -22.77
C ASN A 684 15.68 -30.08 -21.30
N GLY A 685 15.00 -29.43 -20.34
CA GLY A 685 15.23 -29.61 -18.90
C GLY A 685 16.39 -28.81 -18.30
N ASP A 686 17.02 -27.91 -19.06
CA ASP A 686 18.08 -27.03 -18.57
C ASP A 686 17.57 -26.06 -17.50
N LEU A 687 18.09 -26.19 -16.28
CA LEU A 687 17.67 -25.41 -15.12
C LEU A 687 17.97 -23.91 -15.25
N GLU A 688 19.05 -23.55 -15.94
CA GLU A 688 19.45 -22.15 -16.13
C GLU A 688 18.52 -21.47 -17.14
N LEU A 689 18.22 -22.13 -18.26
CA LEU A 689 17.26 -21.62 -19.25
C LEU A 689 15.83 -21.55 -18.71
N ILE A 690 15.43 -22.48 -17.84
CA ILE A 690 14.15 -22.45 -17.11
C ILE A 690 14.09 -21.26 -16.14
N ALA A 691 15.17 -21.01 -15.39
CA ALA A 691 15.26 -19.89 -14.46
C ALA A 691 15.21 -18.55 -15.18
N LEU A 692 15.88 -18.42 -16.32
CA LEU A 692 15.94 -17.22 -17.16
C LEU A 692 14.73 -17.05 -18.11
N GLU A 693 13.78 -17.99 -18.12
CA GLU A 693 12.62 -18.02 -19.02
C GLU A 693 12.97 -17.98 -20.52
N LYS A 694 14.18 -18.41 -20.88
CA LYS A 694 14.69 -18.43 -22.26
C LYS A 694 14.37 -19.77 -22.93
N ALA A 695 13.09 -20.00 -23.23
CA ALA A 695 12.65 -21.17 -23.97
C ALA A 695 12.96 -21.04 -25.48
N ASN A 696 13.57 -22.07 -26.08
CA ASN A 696 13.77 -22.13 -27.52
C ASN A 696 12.52 -22.74 -28.17
N ASN A 697 11.80 -21.98 -29.01
CA ASN A 697 10.62 -22.50 -29.69
C ASN A 697 11.04 -23.13 -31.03
N PRO A 698 10.99 -24.47 -31.19
CA PRO A 698 11.40 -25.14 -32.43
C PRO A 698 10.52 -24.77 -33.64
N LEU A 699 9.31 -24.23 -33.40
CA LEU A 699 8.39 -23.75 -34.43
C LEU A 699 8.69 -22.33 -34.92
N LYS A 700 9.65 -21.62 -34.30
CA LYS A 700 10.03 -20.25 -34.69
C LYS A 700 11.30 -20.29 -35.54
N LYS A 701 11.17 -20.75 -36.79
CA LYS A 701 12.25 -20.81 -37.80
C LYS A 701 11.79 -20.22 -39.13
N THR A 702 12.69 -19.54 -39.84
CA THR A 702 12.46 -19.11 -41.22
C THR A 702 12.91 -20.24 -42.14
N ILE A 703 11.98 -20.81 -42.91
CA ILE A 703 12.26 -21.89 -43.87
C ILE A 703 11.95 -21.45 -45.29
N THR A 704 12.86 -21.72 -46.22
CA THR A 704 12.64 -21.52 -47.66
C THR A 704 11.94 -22.76 -48.20
N ILE A 705 10.71 -22.59 -48.73
CA ILE A 705 9.88 -23.71 -49.19
C ILE A 705 10.31 -24.11 -50.62
N PRO A 706 10.81 -25.34 -50.85
CA PRO A 706 11.12 -25.82 -52.19
C PRO A 706 9.83 -26.00 -53.02
N ARG A 707 9.88 -25.65 -54.32
CA ARG A 707 8.78 -25.88 -55.27
C ARG A 707 9.29 -26.66 -56.50
N PRO A 708 8.65 -27.80 -56.86
CA PRO A 708 7.53 -28.44 -56.17
C PRO A 708 7.94 -29.06 -54.81
N LEU A 709 6.96 -29.27 -53.92
CA LEU A 709 7.20 -29.88 -52.61
C LEU A 709 7.57 -31.37 -52.80
N PRO A 710 8.69 -31.84 -52.22
CA PRO A 710 9.03 -33.26 -52.21
C PRO A 710 7.94 -34.11 -51.56
N GLU A 711 7.74 -35.32 -52.07
CA GLU A 711 6.80 -36.29 -51.51
C GLU A 711 7.26 -36.66 -50.08
N GLY A 712 6.45 -36.32 -49.07
CA GLY A 712 6.80 -36.53 -47.65
C GLY A 712 7.37 -35.31 -46.89
N TYR A 713 7.63 -34.17 -47.55
CA TYR A 713 8.17 -32.95 -46.91
C TYR A 713 7.40 -32.53 -45.66
N THR A 714 6.07 -32.59 -45.71
CA THR A 714 5.20 -32.24 -44.57
C THR A 714 5.43 -33.17 -43.38
N ASN A 715 5.52 -34.48 -43.61
CA ASN A 715 5.75 -35.45 -42.54
C ASN A 715 7.15 -35.30 -41.93
N GLU A 716 8.16 -35.05 -42.77
CA GLU A 716 9.54 -34.85 -42.33
C GLU A 716 9.71 -33.53 -41.56
N TYR A 717 9.03 -32.46 -42.02
CA TYR A 717 8.95 -31.18 -41.31
C TYR A 717 8.27 -31.31 -39.95
N LEU A 718 7.13 -32.02 -39.88
CA LEU A 718 6.43 -32.28 -38.62
C LEU A 718 7.29 -33.10 -37.66
N THR A 719 7.97 -34.13 -38.17
CA THR A 719 8.86 -35.00 -37.38
C THR A 719 10.06 -34.22 -36.82
N THR A 720 10.65 -33.30 -37.59
CA THR A 720 11.72 -32.41 -37.09
C THR A 720 11.23 -31.39 -36.05
N CYS A 721 9.92 -31.17 -35.93
CA CYS A 721 9.35 -30.29 -34.90
C CYS A 721 9.00 -31.02 -33.59
N LEU A 722 9.12 -32.36 -33.54
CA LEU A 722 8.83 -33.16 -32.35
C LEU A 722 10.01 -33.11 -31.36
N THR A 723 9.79 -32.56 -30.17
CA THR A 723 10.76 -32.55 -29.06
C THR A 723 10.42 -33.63 -28.03
N LYS A 724 11.44 -34.31 -27.47
CA LYS A 724 11.25 -35.29 -26.39
C LYS A 724 10.63 -34.60 -25.17
N LEU A 725 9.42 -35.03 -24.78
CA LEU A 725 8.66 -34.41 -23.70
C LEU A 725 9.32 -34.63 -22.33
N SER A 726 9.41 -33.57 -21.51
CA SER A 726 9.83 -33.66 -20.11
C SER A 726 8.64 -33.98 -19.21
N SER A 727 8.82 -34.80 -18.16
CA SER A 727 7.75 -35.16 -17.19
C SER A 727 6.59 -35.97 -17.78
N GLN A 728 6.92 -36.97 -18.61
CA GLN A 728 5.96 -37.85 -19.33
C GLN A 728 4.88 -38.47 -18.42
N ALA A 729 5.23 -38.87 -17.19
CA ALA A 729 4.28 -39.51 -16.29
C ALA A 729 3.12 -38.58 -15.87
N ALA A 730 3.39 -37.29 -15.64
CA ALA A 730 2.35 -36.30 -15.32
C ALA A 730 1.51 -35.95 -16.55
N PHE A 731 2.14 -35.88 -17.74
CA PHE A 731 1.46 -35.70 -19.02
C PHE A 731 0.49 -36.86 -19.32
N ASN A 732 0.94 -38.11 -19.15
CA ASN A 732 0.11 -39.30 -19.37
C ASN A 732 -1.13 -39.32 -18.48
N LYS A 733 -1.04 -38.82 -17.23
CA LYS A 733 -2.19 -38.74 -16.32
C LYS A 733 -3.29 -37.80 -16.82
N PHE A 734 -2.91 -36.70 -17.47
CA PHE A 734 -3.89 -35.83 -18.12
C PHE A 734 -4.41 -36.44 -19.42
N LEU A 735 -3.55 -37.07 -20.23
CA LEU A 735 -3.93 -37.79 -21.45
C LEU A 735 -5.02 -38.84 -21.19
N GLU A 736 -4.83 -39.68 -20.17
CA GLU A 736 -5.79 -40.71 -19.74
C GLU A 736 -7.18 -40.11 -19.44
N ARG A 737 -7.23 -38.92 -18.81
CA ARG A 737 -8.47 -38.30 -18.35
C ARG A 737 -9.17 -37.47 -19.43
N PHE A 738 -8.41 -36.72 -20.21
CA PHE A 738 -8.94 -35.86 -21.27
C PHE A 738 -9.44 -36.65 -22.49
N ASN A 739 -9.01 -37.90 -22.65
CA ASN A 739 -9.53 -38.78 -23.69
C ASN A 739 -10.97 -39.28 -23.42
N SER A 740 -11.52 -39.04 -22.22
CA SER A 740 -12.87 -39.47 -21.87
C SER A 740 -13.94 -38.47 -22.33
N SER A 741 -14.93 -38.93 -23.10
CA SER A 741 -16.10 -38.10 -23.45
C SER A 741 -16.89 -37.64 -22.21
N THR A 742 -17.00 -38.48 -21.18
CA THR A 742 -17.69 -38.13 -19.92
C THR A 742 -17.00 -37.01 -19.15
N PHE A 743 -15.68 -36.87 -19.31
CA PHE A 743 -14.95 -35.77 -18.69
C PHE A 743 -15.36 -34.42 -19.29
N TRP A 744 -15.43 -34.34 -20.62
CA TRP A 744 -15.79 -33.11 -21.33
C TRP A 744 -17.23 -32.70 -21.04
N SER A 745 -18.17 -33.65 -21.05
CA SER A 745 -19.57 -33.35 -20.74
C SER A 745 -19.74 -32.87 -19.30
N SER A 746 -19.11 -33.50 -18.30
CA SER A 746 -19.15 -33.04 -16.90
C SER A 746 -18.48 -31.68 -16.71
N LEU A 747 -17.26 -31.49 -17.24
CA LEU A 747 -16.53 -30.23 -17.11
C LEU A 747 -17.30 -29.06 -17.72
N LEU A 748 -17.78 -29.22 -18.96
CA LEU A 748 -18.50 -28.17 -19.68
C LEU A 748 -19.88 -27.90 -19.06
N SER A 749 -20.56 -28.93 -18.57
CA SER A 749 -21.81 -28.77 -17.81
C SER A 749 -21.60 -27.96 -16.55
N TYR A 750 -20.59 -28.29 -15.74
CA TYR A 750 -20.30 -27.54 -14.51
C TYR A 750 -19.86 -26.10 -14.81
N LEU A 751 -19.00 -25.89 -15.80
CA LEU A 751 -18.58 -24.54 -16.20
C LEU A 751 -19.77 -23.70 -16.70
N SER A 752 -20.77 -24.32 -17.34
CA SER A 752 -22.00 -23.64 -17.78
C SER A 752 -22.97 -23.30 -16.64
N GLN A 753 -22.82 -23.93 -15.46
CA GLN A 753 -23.67 -23.71 -14.29
C GLN A 753 -23.01 -22.82 -13.22
N GLU A 754 -21.71 -22.54 -13.35
CA GLU A 754 -21.00 -21.65 -12.44
C GLU A 754 -21.35 -20.19 -12.70
N PHE A 755 -22.05 -19.58 -11.73
CA PHE A 755 -22.30 -18.15 -11.69
C PHE A 755 -22.00 -17.54 -10.33
N VAL A 756 -21.72 -16.23 -10.30
CA VAL A 756 -21.49 -15.47 -9.07
C VAL A 756 -22.77 -14.73 -8.70
N ARG A 757 -23.39 -15.06 -7.54
CA ARG A 757 -24.69 -14.51 -7.11
C ARG A 757 -24.81 -12.97 -7.09
N ASP A 758 -23.69 -12.25 -6.98
CA ASP A 758 -23.66 -10.79 -6.80
C ASP A 758 -22.90 -10.03 -7.92
N ARG A 759 -22.55 -10.68 -9.05
CA ARG A 759 -21.89 -10.03 -10.19
C ARG A 759 -22.42 -10.57 -11.51
N GLU A 760 -22.40 -9.75 -12.55
CA GLU A 760 -22.66 -10.23 -13.91
C GLU A 760 -21.60 -11.28 -14.31
N ASP A 761 -22.06 -12.44 -14.81
CA ASP A 761 -21.18 -13.48 -15.33
C ASP A 761 -20.46 -12.99 -16.58
N ASN A 762 -19.14 -12.94 -16.49
CA ASN A 762 -18.23 -12.45 -17.52
C ASN A 762 -17.30 -13.57 -18.01
N PHE A 763 -16.72 -13.36 -19.20
CA PHE A 763 -15.71 -14.23 -19.79
C PHE A 763 -14.55 -14.50 -18.83
N SER A 764 -14.26 -15.77 -18.54
CA SER A 764 -13.17 -16.18 -17.65
C SER A 764 -11.87 -16.41 -18.42
N MET A 765 -10.92 -15.47 -18.29
CA MET A 765 -9.55 -15.64 -18.81
C MET A 765 -8.85 -16.88 -18.21
N ILE A 766 -9.21 -17.27 -16.99
CA ILE A 766 -8.64 -18.45 -16.32
C ILE A 766 -9.08 -19.74 -17.03
N ASN A 767 -10.35 -19.84 -17.41
CA ASN A 767 -10.90 -20.99 -18.13
C ASN A 767 -10.35 -21.03 -19.56
N ALA A 768 -10.30 -19.89 -20.24
CA ALA A 768 -9.72 -19.79 -21.57
C ALA A 768 -8.24 -20.23 -21.60
N HIS A 769 -7.46 -19.87 -20.57
CA HIS A 769 -6.07 -20.33 -20.44
C HIS A 769 -5.95 -21.83 -20.20
N LEU A 770 -6.89 -22.47 -19.49
CA LEU A 770 -6.92 -23.92 -19.34
C LEU A 770 -7.05 -24.59 -20.70
N PHE A 771 -8.08 -24.25 -21.47
CA PHE A 771 -8.32 -24.86 -22.79
C PHE A 771 -7.18 -24.58 -23.76
N LYS A 772 -6.69 -23.34 -23.81
CA LYS A 772 -5.50 -22.98 -24.57
C LYS A 772 -4.30 -23.85 -24.20
N SER A 773 -4.10 -24.14 -22.92
CA SER A 773 -2.98 -24.97 -22.46
C SER A 773 -3.16 -26.44 -22.82
N ILE A 774 -4.39 -26.96 -22.76
CA ILE A 774 -4.71 -28.33 -23.20
C ILE A 774 -4.42 -28.47 -24.70
N PHE A 775 -5.04 -27.66 -25.55
CA PHE A 775 -4.88 -27.76 -27.01
C PHE A 775 -3.48 -27.32 -27.50
N GLN A 776 -2.71 -26.54 -26.72
CA GLN A 776 -1.29 -26.31 -27.03
C GLN A 776 -0.40 -27.51 -26.75
N MET A 777 -0.76 -28.35 -25.78
CA MET A 777 0.07 -29.49 -25.34
C MET A 777 -0.29 -30.79 -26.06
N TYR A 778 -1.57 -30.96 -26.38
CA TYR A 778 -2.11 -32.19 -26.97
C TYR A 778 -2.64 -31.98 -28.39
N GLU A 779 -2.50 -30.78 -28.94
CA GLU A 779 -2.92 -30.44 -30.31
C GLU A 779 -4.38 -30.83 -30.57
N ASP A 780 -4.66 -31.58 -31.64
CA ASP A 780 -6.00 -31.99 -32.06
C ASP A 780 -6.47 -33.31 -31.43
N THR A 781 -5.65 -33.95 -30.59
CA THR A 781 -5.91 -35.30 -30.02
C THR A 781 -7.31 -35.45 -29.43
N PHE A 782 -7.81 -34.43 -28.73
CA PHE A 782 -9.10 -34.48 -28.03
C PHE A 782 -10.25 -33.85 -28.81
N LEU A 783 -10.02 -33.40 -30.05
CA LEU A 783 -11.03 -32.68 -30.80
C LEU A 783 -12.24 -33.55 -31.10
N GLU A 784 -12.06 -34.82 -31.47
CA GLU A 784 -13.16 -35.74 -31.76
C GLU A 784 -14.08 -35.97 -30.56
N VAL A 785 -13.53 -36.06 -29.34
CA VAL A 785 -14.32 -36.26 -28.12
C VAL A 785 -14.91 -34.96 -27.56
N ALA A 786 -14.26 -33.82 -27.78
CA ALA A 786 -14.70 -32.52 -27.25
C ALA A 786 -15.68 -31.80 -28.20
N LYS A 787 -15.52 -31.95 -29.52
CA LYS A 787 -16.28 -31.22 -30.55
C LYS A 787 -17.80 -31.38 -30.44
N PRO A 788 -18.37 -32.58 -30.18
CA PRO A 788 -19.83 -32.71 -30.04
C PRO A 788 -20.39 -31.87 -28.89
N GLU A 789 -19.71 -31.85 -27.75
CA GLU A 789 -20.12 -31.04 -26.59
C GLU A 789 -19.92 -29.54 -26.84
N ILE A 790 -18.85 -29.14 -27.53
CA ILE A 790 -18.62 -27.73 -27.91
C ILE A 790 -19.72 -27.25 -28.88
N ALA A 791 -20.04 -28.03 -29.91
CA ALA A 791 -21.09 -27.70 -30.88
C ALA A 791 -22.45 -27.52 -30.18
N LYS A 792 -22.78 -28.42 -29.26
CA LYS A 792 -23.99 -28.32 -28.42
C LYS A 792 -24.05 -27.01 -27.62
N LEU A 793 -22.92 -26.56 -27.06
CA LEU A 793 -22.87 -25.26 -26.37
C LEU A 793 -23.02 -24.07 -27.34
N CYS A 794 -22.45 -24.15 -28.54
CA CYS A 794 -22.54 -23.10 -29.55
C CYS A 794 -23.97 -22.92 -30.12
N GLU A 795 -24.72 -24.01 -30.26
CA GLU A 795 -26.10 -24.00 -30.75
C GLU A 795 -27.12 -23.56 -29.69
N SER A 796 -26.72 -23.54 -28.41
CA SER A 796 -27.58 -23.16 -27.31
C SER A 796 -27.93 -21.67 -27.30
N ALA A 797 -29.17 -21.35 -26.93
CA ALA A 797 -29.61 -19.98 -26.68
C ALA A 797 -29.25 -19.48 -25.26
N GLU A 798 -28.78 -20.37 -24.37
CA GLU A 798 -28.47 -20.06 -22.98
C GLU A 798 -27.17 -19.27 -22.84
N LYS A 799 -27.24 -18.09 -22.20
CA LYS A 799 -26.09 -17.16 -22.01
C LYS A 799 -24.85 -17.85 -21.45
N ASN A 800 -25.02 -18.69 -20.42
CA ASN A 800 -23.88 -19.31 -19.73
C ASN A 800 -23.24 -20.45 -20.53
N GLN A 801 -24.03 -21.14 -21.36
CA GLN A 801 -23.50 -22.14 -22.29
C GLN A 801 -22.72 -21.46 -23.42
N GLN A 802 -23.22 -20.34 -23.95
CA GLN A 802 -22.49 -19.51 -24.92
C GLN A 802 -21.20 -18.92 -24.32
N ARG A 803 -21.20 -18.53 -23.04
CA ARG A 803 -19.97 -18.13 -22.32
C ARG A 803 -18.96 -19.27 -22.31
N ALA A 804 -19.35 -20.46 -21.87
CA ALA A 804 -18.46 -21.63 -21.84
C ALA A 804 -17.91 -21.98 -23.23
N ALA A 805 -18.75 -21.91 -24.29
CA ALA A 805 -18.32 -22.06 -25.67
C ALA A 805 -17.30 -21.00 -26.10
N SER A 806 -17.49 -19.74 -25.69
CA SER A 806 -16.57 -18.66 -26.02
C SER A 806 -15.20 -18.84 -25.36
N GLU A 807 -15.15 -19.35 -24.12
CA GLU A 807 -13.92 -19.57 -23.36
C GLU A 807 -13.04 -20.66 -23.99
N ILE A 808 -13.64 -21.74 -24.51
CA ILE A 808 -12.89 -22.81 -25.19
C ILE A 808 -12.40 -22.39 -26.59
N LEU A 809 -13.12 -21.50 -27.28
CA LEU A 809 -12.80 -21.02 -28.65
C LEU A 809 -11.94 -19.73 -28.70
N ALA A 810 -11.40 -19.28 -27.56
CA ALA A 810 -10.91 -17.92 -27.36
C ALA A 810 -9.63 -17.45 -28.10
N ASP A 811 -9.01 -18.23 -28.99
CA ASP A 811 -7.79 -17.83 -29.72
C ASP A 811 -7.99 -17.71 -31.25
N PRO A 812 -8.61 -16.62 -31.74
CA PRO A 812 -8.93 -16.44 -33.16
C PRO A 812 -7.69 -16.16 -34.03
N ARG A 813 -6.55 -15.78 -33.44
CA ARG A 813 -5.34 -15.31 -34.15
C ARG A 813 -4.68 -16.37 -35.04
N ARG A 814 -5.01 -17.64 -34.82
CA ARG A 814 -4.49 -18.78 -35.59
C ARG A 814 -5.49 -19.31 -36.62
N VAL A 815 -6.70 -18.75 -36.66
CA VAL A 815 -7.81 -19.21 -37.50
C VAL A 815 -8.03 -18.20 -38.62
N LEU A 816 -7.17 -18.26 -39.65
CA LEU A 816 -7.24 -17.37 -40.81
C LEU A 816 -8.64 -17.32 -41.48
N PRO A 817 -9.37 -18.44 -41.63
CA PRO A 817 -10.73 -18.38 -42.15
C PRO A 817 -11.69 -17.52 -41.32
N LEU A 818 -11.55 -17.54 -39.99
CA LEU A 818 -12.38 -16.73 -39.08
C LEU A 818 -12.01 -15.25 -39.16
N ILE A 819 -10.72 -14.94 -39.25
CA ILE A 819 -10.22 -13.56 -39.43
C ILE A 819 -10.78 -12.99 -40.73
N ASN A 820 -10.67 -13.74 -41.84
CA ASN A 820 -11.22 -13.33 -43.13
C ASN A 820 -12.74 -13.21 -43.08
N LEU A 821 -13.44 -14.16 -42.45
CA LEU A 821 -14.90 -14.10 -42.29
C LEU A 821 -15.37 -12.80 -41.59
N VAL A 822 -14.66 -12.38 -40.55
CA VAL A 822 -15.00 -11.16 -39.80
C VAL A 822 -14.61 -9.91 -40.61
N LEU A 823 -13.40 -9.86 -41.18
CA LEU A 823 -12.92 -8.70 -41.93
C LEU A 823 -13.64 -8.50 -43.28
N ASP A 824 -14.07 -9.57 -43.92
CA ASP A 824 -14.83 -9.54 -45.17
C ASP A 824 -16.36 -9.43 -44.91
N SER A 825 -16.79 -9.33 -43.66
CA SER A 825 -18.21 -9.15 -43.32
C SER A 825 -18.71 -7.81 -43.86
N LYS A 826 -19.68 -7.87 -44.78
CA LYS A 826 -20.26 -6.68 -45.40
C LYS A 826 -21.23 -6.00 -44.43
N LEU A 827 -21.04 -4.69 -44.23
CA LEU A 827 -22.02 -3.81 -43.62
C LEU A 827 -23.21 -3.67 -44.59
N ASP A 828 -24.40 -4.01 -44.14
CA ASP A 828 -25.63 -3.75 -44.90
C ASP A 828 -26.26 -2.43 -44.41
N PRO A 829 -26.11 -1.34 -45.18
CA PRO A 829 -26.62 -0.03 -44.76
C PRO A 829 -28.15 0.08 -44.79
N THR A 830 -28.83 -0.91 -45.35
CA THR A 830 -30.30 -0.97 -45.45
C THR A 830 -30.94 -1.88 -44.38
N SER A 831 -30.11 -2.58 -43.60
CA SER A 831 -30.58 -3.50 -42.57
C SER A 831 -31.32 -2.77 -41.44
N HIS A 832 -32.53 -3.24 -41.13
CA HIS A 832 -33.29 -2.77 -39.97
C HIS A 832 -32.81 -3.40 -38.65
N ALA A 833 -31.89 -4.38 -38.70
CA ALA A 833 -31.35 -5.07 -37.53
C ALA A 833 -30.10 -4.36 -36.99
N SER A 834 -30.29 -3.17 -36.38
CA SER A 834 -29.20 -2.30 -35.88
C SER A 834 -28.20 -3.00 -34.96
N PHE A 835 -28.69 -3.86 -34.05
CA PHE A 835 -27.85 -4.63 -33.14
C PHE A 835 -26.96 -5.64 -33.86
N ALA A 836 -27.46 -6.28 -34.93
CA ALA A 836 -26.71 -7.27 -35.69
C ALA A 836 -25.57 -6.62 -36.49
N GLU A 837 -25.83 -5.46 -37.12
CA GLU A 837 -24.80 -4.69 -37.82
C GLU A 837 -23.76 -4.12 -36.85
N ALA A 838 -24.18 -3.56 -35.71
CA ALA A 838 -23.26 -3.09 -34.67
C ALA A 838 -22.35 -4.21 -34.14
N LYS A 839 -22.90 -5.43 -33.95
CA LYS A 839 -22.13 -6.60 -33.51
C LYS A 839 -21.05 -7.01 -34.52
N LYS A 840 -21.35 -7.02 -35.83
CA LYS A 840 -20.35 -7.30 -36.88
C LYS A 840 -19.19 -6.29 -36.81
N LEU A 841 -19.53 -5.00 -36.77
CA LEU A 841 -18.55 -3.92 -36.68
C LEU A 841 -17.72 -3.97 -35.40
N PHE A 842 -18.31 -4.42 -34.29
CA PHE A 842 -17.60 -4.62 -33.02
C PHE A 842 -16.58 -5.77 -33.10
N PHE A 843 -16.89 -6.86 -33.80
CA PHE A 843 -15.90 -7.90 -34.06
C PHE A 843 -14.76 -7.39 -34.94
N VAL A 844 -15.07 -6.60 -35.97
CA VAL A 844 -14.03 -5.94 -36.77
C VAL A 844 -13.18 -5.02 -35.89
N ASN A 845 -13.80 -4.20 -35.02
CA ASN A 845 -13.11 -3.35 -34.05
C ASN A 845 -12.08 -4.15 -33.22
N THR A 846 -12.50 -5.32 -32.73
CA THR A 846 -11.66 -6.20 -31.92
C THR A 846 -10.46 -6.70 -32.73
N LEU A 847 -10.65 -7.09 -33.98
CA LEU A 847 -9.57 -7.56 -34.85
C LEU A 847 -8.61 -6.44 -35.25
N ILE A 848 -9.10 -5.25 -35.63
CA ILE A 848 -8.23 -4.13 -36.00
C ILE A 848 -7.39 -3.65 -34.81
N ASN A 849 -7.95 -3.60 -33.60
CA ASN A 849 -7.18 -3.28 -32.39
C ASN A 849 -6.14 -4.37 -32.07
N THR A 850 -6.50 -5.65 -32.23
CA THR A 850 -5.60 -6.78 -31.90
C THR A 850 -4.44 -6.90 -32.88
N PHE A 851 -4.70 -6.77 -34.18
CA PHE A 851 -3.67 -6.91 -35.22
C PHE A 851 -2.90 -5.61 -35.48
N SER A 852 -3.50 -4.46 -35.15
CA SER A 852 -2.90 -3.13 -35.25
C SER A 852 -2.39 -2.84 -36.67
N TRP A 853 -1.21 -2.22 -36.80
CA TRP A 853 -0.57 -1.84 -38.07
C TRP A 853 -0.48 -2.98 -39.11
N ARG A 854 -0.60 -4.25 -38.69
CA ARG A 854 -0.61 -5.41 -39.61
C ARG A 854 -1.85 -5.45 -40.52
N VAL A 855 -2.90 -4.68 -40.21
CA VAL A 855 -4.13 -4.57 -41.02
C VAL A 855 -4.08 -3.38 -41.99
N ILE A 856 -2.97 -2.61 -42.04
CA ILE A 856 -2.80 -1.46 -42.96
C ILE A 856 -3.17 -1.79 -44.42
N PRO A 857 -2.81 -2.94 -45.01
CA PRO A 857 -3.20 -3.23 -46.40
C PRO A 857 -4.71 -3.26 -46.65
N ARG A 858 -5.52 -3.48 -45.62
CA ARG A 858 -6.99 -3.49 -45.66
C ARG A 858 -7.60 -2.21 -45.08
N SER A 859 -6.81 -1.32 -44.47
CA SER A 859 -7.34 -0.18 -43.72
C SER A 859 -8.06 0.83 -44.61
N GLN A 860 -7.54 1.10 -45.81
CA GLN A 860 -8.17 2.04 -46.74
C GLN A 860 -9.55 1.55 -47.18
N SER A 861 -9.65 0.29 -47.60
CA SER A 861 -10.93 -0.31 -48.00
C SER A 861 -11.97 -0.29 -46.88
N LEU A 862 -11.57 -0.58 -45.64
CA LEU A 862 -12.46 -0.52 -44.48
C LEU A 862 -12.87 0.93 -44.17
N PHE A 863 -11.92 1.87 -44.24
CA PHE A 863 -12.17 3.29 -44.02
C PHE A 863 -13.18 3.84 -45.04
N ASP A 864 -13.01 3.55 -46.34
CA ASP A 864 -13.91 4.03 -47.39
C ASP A 864 -15.34 3.48 -47.21
N ILE A 865 -15.48 2.21 -46.82
CA ILE A 865 -16.77 1.58 -46.52
C ILE A 865 -17.44 2.28 -45.32
N TYR A 866 -16.71 2.53 -44.24
CA TYR A 866 -17.28 3.16 -43.04
C TYR A 866 -17.59 4.63 -43.26
N PHE A 867 -16.72 5.35 -43.97
CA PHE A 867 -16.91 6.76 -44.26
C PHE A 867 -18.12 6.99 -45.18
N SER A 868 -18.29 6.17 -46.23
CA SER A 868 -19.45 6.24 -47.14
C SER A 868 -20.78 5.99 -46.42
N ASN A 869 -20.76 5.32 -45.27
CA ASN A 869 -21.95 4.97 -44.49
C ASN A 869 -22.06 5.76 -43.18
N ILE A 870 -21.30 6.86 -43.00
CA ILE A 870 -21.29 7.65 -41.75
C ILE A 870 -22.68 8.18 -41.35
N ARG A 871 -23.58 8.35 -42.34
CA ARG A 871 -24.98 8.79 -42.18
C ARG A 871 -25.96 7.67 -41.81
N HIS A 872 -25.47 6.51 -41.36
CA HIS A 872 -26.32 5.35 -41.03
C HIS A 872 -27.44 5.73 -40.03
N PRO A 873 -28.70 5.25 -40.19
CA PRO A 873 -29.83 5.74 -39.41
C PRO A 873 -29.75 5.46 -37.90
N TYR A 874 -29.09 4.35 -37.52
CA TYR A 874 -29.02 3.90 -36.12
C TYR A 874 -27.75 4.38 -35.41
N LYS A 875 -27.93 5.08 -34.27
CA LYS A 875 -26.84 5.62 -33.43
C LYS A 875 -25.83 4.55 -33.01
N GLN A 876 -26.30 3.40 -32.54
CA GLN A 876 -25.41 2.31 -32.09
C GLN A 876 -24.43 1.85 -33.17
N VAL A 877 -24.85 1.83 -34.44
CA VAL A 877 -24.00 1.46 -35.57
C VAL A 877 -22.98 2.57 -35.83
N ARG A 878 -23.41 3.84 -35.81
CA ARG A 878 -22.51 5.00 -35.97
C ARG A 878 -21.46 5.10 -34.88
N ASP A 879 -21.80 4.84 -33.62
CA ASP A 879 -20.87 4.86 -32.48
C ASP A 879 -19.73 3.83 -32.69
N VAL A 880 -20.06 2.60 -33.09
CA VAL A 880 -19.07 1.54 -33.36
C VAL A 880 -18.27 1.85 -34.64
N MET A 881 -18.91 2.39 -35.68
CA MET A 881 -18.21 2.84 -36.89
C MET A 881 -17.22 3.96 -36.60
N ALA A 882 -17.60 4.96 -35.80
CA ALA A 882 -16.73 6.05 -35.39
C ALA A 882 -15.53 5.53 -34.59
N ALA A 883 -15.75 4.56 -33.70
CA ALA A 883 -14.67 3.87 -33.00
C ALA A 883 -13.72 3.14 -33.98
N ASN A 884 -14.25 2.45 -34.99
CA ASN A 884 -13.45 1.80 -36.03
C ASN A 884 -12.63 2.80 -36.84
N ILE A 885 -13.25 3.90 -37.27
CA ILE A 885 -12.58 4.99 -38.00
C ILE A 885 -11.45 5.57 -37.16
N ASN A 886 -11.68 5.86 -35.88
CA ASN A 886 -10.65 6.37 -34.99
C ASN A 886 -9.44 5.41 -34.91
N VAL A 887 -9.68 4.11 -34.74
CA VAL A 887 -8.58 3.11 -34.70
C VAL A 887 -7.87 3.02 -36.05
N LEU A 888 -8.61 3.05 -37.18
CA LEU A 888 -8.05 3.05 -38.53
C LEU A 888 -7.16 4.28 -38.79
N LEU A 889 -7.59 5.45 -38.30
CA LEU A 889 -6.82 6.69 -38.36
C LEU A 889 -5.57 6.58 -37.49
N GLN A 890 -5.69 6.20 -36.22
CA GLN A 890 -4.56 6.04 -35.29
C GLN A 890 -3.51 5.05 -35.80
N MET A 891 -3.92 3.95 -36.44
CA MET A 891 -3.01 2.96 -37.01
C MET A 891 -2.13 3.49 -38.15
N GLN A 892 -2.51 4.59 -38.81
CA GLN A 892 -1.65 5.25 -39.82
C GLN A 892 -0.45 5.94 -39.16
N TRP A 893 -0.52 6.24 -37.86
CA TRP A 893 0.52 6.91 -37.11
C TRP A 893 1.39 5.87 -36.39
N HIS A 894 2.29 5.24 -37.14
CA HIS A 894 3.27 4.31 -36.57
C HIS A 894 4.68 4.88 -36.68
N PRO A 895 5.18 5.60 -35.64
CA PRO A 895 6.54 6.10 -35.65
C PRO A 895 7.50 4.91 -35.72
N SER A 896 8.21 4.79 -36.83
CA SER A 896 9.20 3.76 -37.07
C SER A 896 10.48 4.40 -37.60
N ALA A 897 11.61 3.86 -37.19
CA ALA A 897 12.93 4.31 -37.61
C ALA A 897 13.81 3.10 -37.88
N SER A 898 14.85 3.27 -38.71
CA SER A 898 15.74 2.16 -39.04
C SER A 898 16.66 1.78 -37.87
N SER A 899 16.91 2.73 -36.97
CA SER A 899 17.70 2.53 -35.75
C SER A 899 17.28 3.46 -34.61
N VAL A 900 17.68 3.10 -33.39
CA VAL A 900 17.46 3.93 -32.19
C VAL A 900 18.23 5.25 -32.26
N SER A 901 19.45 5.25 -32.82
CA SER A 901 20.26 6.47 -32.95
C SER A 901 19.60 7.48 -33.89
N GLU A 902 19.01 7.03 -34.99
CA GLU A 902 18.36 7.89 -35.98
C GLU A 902 17.13 8.59 -35.39
N ILE A 903 16.26 7.88 -34.65
CA ILE A 903 15.07 8.49 -34.04
C ILE A 903 15.44 9.51 -32.95
N ILE A 904 16.49 9.23 -32.18
CA ILE A 904 17.00 10.16 -31.17
C ILE A 904 17.54 11.42 -31.83
N GLU A 905 18.37 11.28 -32.86
CA GLU A 905 18.93 12.42 -33.59
C GLU A 905 17.84 13.23 -34.30
N PHE A 906 16.86 12.56 -34.90
CA PHE A 906 15.71 13.19 -35.54
C PHE A 906 14.91 14.03 -34.53
N ASN A 907 14.60 13.48 -33.36
CA ASN A 907 13.89 14.21 -32.31
C ASN A 907 14.73 15.34 -31.70
N CYS A 908 16.06 15.20 -31.63
CA CYS A 908 16.92 16.31 -31.20
C CYS A 908 16.87 17.50 -32.16
N LYS A 909 16.77 17.25 -33.47
CA LYS A 909 16.73 18.29 -34.50
C LYS A 909 15.33 18.86 -34.73
N THR A 910 14.29 18.22 -34.23
CA THR A 910 12.89 18.53 -34.55
C THR A 910 12.16 19.10 -33.34
N GLY A 911 11.39 20.18 -33.57
CA GLY A 911 10.44 20.77 -32.61
C GLY A 911 11.08 21.23 -31.30
N GLU A 912 11.55 22.49 -31.22
CA GLU A 912 11.97 23.26 -30.01
C GLU A 912 12.39 22.49 -28.73
N GLY A 913 13.08 21.34 -28.87
CA GLY A 913 13.43 20.42 -27.78
C GLY A 913 12.35 19.43 -27.31
N VAL A 914 11.11 19.47 -27.81
CA VAL A 914 10.04 18.49 -27.50
C VAL A 914 9.99 17.30 -28.47
N GLY A 915 10.82 17.31 -29.52
CA GLY A 915 10.87 16.25 -30.52
C GLY A 915 9.76 16.35 -31.56
N TYR A 916 9.65 15.33 -32.41
CA TYR A 916 8.59 15.26 -33.41
C TYR A 916 7.25 14.99 -32.74
N VAL A 917 6.35 15.96 -32.86
CA VAL A 917 4.94 15.79 -32.51
C VAL A 917 4.20 15.49 -33.82
N PRO A 918 3.51 14.35 -33.94
CA PRO A 918 2.81 14.01 -35.17
C PRO A 918 1.58 14.90 -35.35
N VAL A 919 1.69 15.93 -36.21
CA VAL A 919 0.58 16.84 -36.54
C VAL A 919 0.16 16.70 -38.02
N THR A 920 0.95 16.01 -38.85
CA THR A 920 0.74 15.89 -40.30
C THR A 920 -0.04 14.63 -40.68
N LEU A 921 -1.23 14.82 -41.27
CA LEU A 921 -2.05 13.75 -41.84
C LEU A 921 -1.51 13.30 -43.21
N ALA A 922 -1.65 12.03 -43.55
CA ALA A 922 -1.35 11.55 -44.91
C ALA A 922 -2.22 12.29 -45.95
N GLY A 923 -1.66 12.58 -47.14
CA GLY A 923 -2.31 13.43 -48.14
C GLY A 923 -3.75 13.02 -48.51
N ASN A 924 -4.01 11.71 -48.60
CA ASN A 924 -5.34 11.18 -48.91
C ASN A 924 -6.36 11.45 -47.79
N LEU A 925 -5.94 11.35 -46.52
CA LEU A 925 -6.77 11.62 -45.35
C LEU A 925 -7.03 13.12 -45.16
N ASN A 926 -6.07 13.96 -45.54
CA ASN A 926 -6.23 15.41 -45.47
C ASN A 926 -7.34 15.89 -46.42
N ASN A 927 -7.44 15.27 -47.61
CA ASN A 927 -8.53 15.52 -48.55
C ASN A 927 -9.88 15.07 -47.96
N THR A 928 -9.96 13.85 -47.40
CA THR A 928 -11.20 13.34 -46.80
C THR A 928 -11.66 14.16 -45.59
N ILE A 929 -10.74 14.62 -44.73
CA ILE A 929 -11.09 15.50 -43.60
C ILE A 929 -11.58 16.85 -44.10
N THR A 930 -10.95 17.40 -45.15
CA THR A 930 -11.39 18.66 -45.77
C THR A 930 -12.79 18.51 -46.37
N GLU A 931 -13.06 17.41 -47.07
CA GLU A 931 -14.39 17.05 -47.58
C GLU A 931 -15.42 16.90 -46.44
N LEU A 932 -15.04 16.29 -45.31
CA LEU A 932 -15.89 16.16 -44.13
C LEU A 932 -16.22 17.53 -43.53
N VAL A 933 -15.23 18.40 -43.37
CA VAL A 933 -15.43 19.76 -42.84
C VAL A 933 -16.33 20.59 -43.74
N GLN A 934 -16.17 20.49 -45.07
CA GLN A 934 -17.05 21.15 -46.04
C GLN A 934 -18.47 20.56 -46.03
N SER A 935 -18.58 19.23 -45.89
CA SER A 935 -19.85 18.53 -45.81
C SER A 935 -20.60 18.85 -44.52
N LEU A 936 -19.90 19.03 -43.39
CA LEU A 936 -20.49 19.42 -42.10
C LEU A 936 -21.27 20.73 -42.21
N THR A 937 -20.77 21.72 -42.95
CA THR A 937 -21.48 22.99 -43.16
C THR A 937 -22.82 22.77 -43.89
N THR A 938 -22.81 21.88 -44.88
CA THR A 938 -24.03 21.47 -45.62
C THR A 938 -24.98 20.69 -44.71
N TRP A 939 -24.46 19.76 -43.91
CA TRP A 939 -25.26 18.91 -43.01
C TRP A 939 -25.89 19.68 -41.86
N GLN A 940 -25.17 20.69 -41.34
CA GLN A 940 -25.71 21.63 -40.36
C GLN A 940 -26.87 22.44 -40.92
N ALA A 941 -26.81 22.82 -42.20
CA ALA A 941 -27.90 23.51 -42.89
C ALA A 941 -29.10 22.58 -43.19
N GLU A 942 -28.88 21.28 -43.44
CA GLU A 942 -29.91 20.26 -43.65
C GLU A 942 -30.64 19.85 -42.36
N ARG A 943 -30.06 20.12 -41.18
CA ARG A 943 -30.59 19.71 -39.87
C ARG A 943 -31.85 20.51 -39.51
N LYS A 944 -33.03 19.98 -39.82
CA LYS A 944 -34.30 20.46 -39.26
C LYS A 944 -34.56 19.78 -37.92
N PRO A 945 -34.67 20.50 -36.78
CA PRO A 945 -34.96 19.89 -35.49
C PRO A 945 -36.36 19.27 -35.52
N THR A 946 -36.44 17.94 -35.37
CA THR A 946 -37.70 17.21 -35.29
C THR A 946 -38.32 17.36 -33.89
N ALA A 947 -38.84 18.55 -33.60
CA ALA A 947 -39.54 18.94 -32.37
C ALA A 947 -38.73 18.85 -31.06
N ALA A 948 -38.96 19.81 -30.16
CA ALA A 948 -38.43 19.78 -28.81
C ALA A 948 -39.08 18.61 -28.04
N GLY A 949 -38.30 17.57 -27.74
CA GLY A 949 -38.68 16.50 -26.81
C GLY A 949 -38.92 15.10 -27.39
N SER A 950 -38.62 14.82 -28.66
CA SER A 950 -38.68 13.43 -29.19
C SER A 950 -37.28 12.78 -29.28
N SER A 951 -37.22 11.49 -28.94
CA SER A 951 -36.05 10.70 -28.52
C SER A 951 -34.77 10.80 -29.38
N GLU A 952 -33.62 10.51 -28.75
CA GLU A 952 -32.22 10.43 -29.26
C GLU A 952 -31.93 9.61 -30.55
N TYR A 953 -32.95 9.17 -31.29
CA TYR A 953 -32.81 8.32 -32.48
C TYR A 953 -32.79 9.08 -33.82
N GLY A 954 -32.82 10.40 -33.82
CA GLY A 954 -32.63 11.20 -35.03
C GLY A 954 -31.16 11.37 -35.38
N ASN A 955 -30.69 10.72 -36.46
CA ASN A 955 -29.43 10.91 -37.18
C ASN A 955 -28.50 11.99 -36.61
N ALA A 956 -27.62 11.58 -35.70
CA ALA A 956 -26.51 12.35 -35.15
C ALA A 956 -25.19 11.88 -35.76
#